data_AF-A0A948PNI7-F1
#
_entry.id   AF-A0A948PNI7-F1
#
_cell.length_a   1.000
_cell.length_b   1.000
_cell.length_c   1.000
_cell.angle_alpha   90.00
_cell.angle_beta   90.00
_cell.angle_gamma   90.00
#
_symmetry.space_group_name_H-M   'P 1'
#
loop_
_entity.id
_entity.type
_entity.pdbx_description
1 polymer ?
#
loop_
_entity_poly.entity_id
_entity_poly.type
_entity_poly.pdbx_seq_one_letter_code
_entity_poly.pdbx_strand_id
1 'polypeptide(L)'
;MTDSALEKLLVGIQKPGRYIGGEWNAVKKEKADARVALAFPDLYEVGMSHIGQQILYHILNGQPDIACERVFAPWIDFEKRLRESGTPLFSLESRIPLSRFDLIGFSLLYELNYTNVLTILDLGGVPLLSCDRGEETPFVIAGGPAAFNPEPVAGIFDCFVLGDGEEVFPDLVHHFIRRRKEKASKSKILEELARWEGIYVPALTETQVTGENEPLAVRRKDGAPLTVRKRVIASLSDVPFHDKMIVPNIEIVFDRAVIEVARGCPQNCRFCQATNIYFPPRIRDAENVVDTMRAAVRDSGFEDSSLAALSIGDYPHLKDVMSHLMDDFAADRISLSLSSLRPKNLSAEMTEQILRVRKTGLTLVPEAGTDRLRRVINKDMDRDDILIAAETAFTNGWRLLKLYFMIGFPSETREDLDGIVDLVQSIIRIGYDKLKKAPQINLSVSSFIPKPHTPFQWEAMDGEAVLREKRRYLFNRLSKYRFVRFKRHDIKNSILEGVFSRGDRRLNSVLLSAWKKGARFDGWNETFDFGIWEEAFRKENLDFSIFLHERDPGRPLPWDFIETGMTRGHLLRERDRAYRAETTPSCLETLCASCRGCCFSSIYRKTYPPPSIPESEAKKRHSSPADGEVRYLVVYSKTGMARFLGHRDMNRLLQRALRRADIPSSFSQGFHPKMLMTHPPALPLGMEGKRDLFEFRSEYLFDLDSIRDGLNAVLPNGFQVIGIHPYSLK
;
A
#
# COMPACT_ATOMS: atom_id res chain seq x y z
N MET A 1 -3.91 2.55 -28.89
CA MET A 1 -3.26 1.39 -29.55
C MET A 1 -4.30 0.32 -29.86
N THR A 2 -4.23 -0.39 -30.99
CA THR A 2 -5.17 -1.48 -31.34
C THR A 2 -4.87 -2.77 -30.57
N ASP A 3 -5.84 -3.68 -30.44
CA ASP A 3 -5.64 -5.01 -29.83
C ASP A 3 -4.54 -5.81 -30.53
N SER A 4 -4.52 -5.81 -31.86
CA SER A 4 -3.50 -6.52 -32.65
C SER A 4 -2.08 -5.96 -32.42
N ALA A 5 -1.95 -4.65 -32.20
CA ALA A 5 -0.65 -4.06 -31.87
C ALA A 5 -0.19 -4.48 -30.46
N LEU A 6 -1.10 -4.45 -29.47
CA LEU A 6 -0.81 -4.90 -28.11
C LEU A 6 -0.43 -6.38 -28.08
N GLU A 7 -1.16 -7.22 -28.80
CA GLU A 7 -0.90 -8.66 -28.92
C GLU A 7 0.57 -8.94 -29.27
N LYS A 8 1.10 -8.26 -30.30
CA LYS A 8 2.50 -8.42 -30.73
C LYS A 8 3.50 -8.08 -29.63
N LEU A 9 3.16 -7.13 -28.76
CA LEU A 9 4.00 -6.75 -27.62
C LEU A 9 3.96 -7.79 -26.50
N LEU A 10 2.81 -8.44 -26.28
CA LEU A 10 2.62 -9.37 -25.15
C LEU A 10 3.16 -10.78 -25.37
N VAL A 11 3.38 -11.20 -26.62
CA VAL A 11 3.94 -12.52 -26.92
C VAL A 11 5.35 -12.66 -26.32
N GLY A 12 5.50 -13.67 -25.46
CA GLY A 12 6.75 -14.00 -24.77
C GLY A 12 7.01 -13.18 -23.49
N ILE A 13 6.10 -12.28 -23.10
CA ILE A 13 6.23 -11.47 -21.89
C ILE A 13 5.82 -12.27 -20.66
N GLN A 14 6.51 -12.06 -19.55
CA GLN A 14 6.15 -12.65 -18.26
C GLN A 14 4.91 -11.97 -17.69
N LYS A 15 3.91 -12.78 -17.32
CA LYS A 15 2.61 -12.31 -16.80
C LYS A 15 1.98 -11.18 -17.66
N PRO A 16 1.64 -11.44 -18.93
CA PRO A 16 1.12 -10.42 -19.83
C PRO A 16 -0.23 -9.83 -19.36
N GLY A 17 -0.95 -10.53 -18.48
CA GLY A 17 -2.18 -10.03 -17.82
C GLY A 17 -2.01 -8.71 -17.05
N ARG A 18 -0.78 -8.28 -16.73
CA ARG A 18 -0.49 -6.94 -16.16
C ARG A 18 -0.87 -5.79 -17.09
N TYR A 19 -0.94 -6.05 -18.40
CA TYR A 19 -0.94 -5.01 -19.44
C TYR A 19 -2.21 -5.02 -20.31
N ILE A 20 -3.12 -5.97 -20.10
CA ILE A 20 -4.29 -6.16 -21.00
C ILE A 20 -5.43 -5.18 -20.74
N GLY A 21 -5.59 -4.71 -19.49
CA GLY A 21 -6.71 -3.93 -19.02
C GLY A 21 -8.05 -4.67 -19.04
N GLY A 22 -9.15 -3.93 -18.95
CA GLY A 22 -10.50 -4.48 -18.99
C GLY A 22 -10.95 -5.12 -17.67
N GLU A 23 -10.44 -4.65 -16.54
CA GLU A 23 -10.89 -5.08 -15.22
C GLU A 23 -12.34 -4.72 -14.94
N TRP A 24 -12.99 -5.53 -14.09
CA TRP A 24 -14.32 -5.18 -13.57
C TRP A 24 -14.25 -3.88 -12.78
N ASN A 25 -15.26 -3.03 -12.93
CA ASN A 25 -15.33 -1.66 -12.41
C ASN A 25 -14.28 -0.66 -12.94
N ALA A 26 -13.48 -1.02 -13.95
CA ALA A 26 -12.67 -0.02 -14.64
C ALA A 26 -13.57 0.98 -15.38
N VAL A 27 -13.39 2.26 -15.09
CA VAL A 27 -14.12 3.37 -15.72
C VAL A 27 -13.36 3.82 -16.95
N LYS A 28 -14.08 3.94 -18.07
CA LYS A 28 -13.57 4.50 -19.32
C LYS A 28 -14.51 5.61 -19.80
N LYS A 29 -13.96 6.81 -20.01
CA LYS A 29 -14.71 7.97 -20.50
C LYS A 29 -14.19 8.41 -21.87
N GLU A 30 -15.08 8.51 -22.84
CA GLU A 30 -14.72 8.98 -24.18
C GLU A 30 -14.51 10.50 -24.22
N LYS A 31 -15.31 11.24 -23.46
CA LYS A 31 -15.29 12.70 -23.37
C LYS A 31 -14.90 13.12 -21.95
N ALA A 32 -13.95 14.05 -21.86
CA ALA A 32 -13.53 14.70 -20.62
C ALA A 32 -12.84 16.02 -20.98
N ASP A 33 -12.92 16.99 -20.08
CA ASP A 33 -12.22 18.28 -20.18
C ASP A 33 -10.76 18.16 -19.75
N ALA A 34 -10.42 17.18 -18.89
CA ALA A 34 -9.06 16.79 -18.59
C ALA A 34 -8.89 15.27 -18.47
N ARG A 35 -7.73 14.78 -18.90
CA ARG A 35 -7.26 13.41 -18.71
C ARG A 35 -6.15 13.36 -17.68
N VAL A 36 -6.32 12.53 -16.66
CA VAL A 36 -5.36 12.30 -15.59
C VAL A 36 -4.83 10.88 -15.65
N ALA A 37 -3.51 10.70 -15.68
CA ALA A 37 -2.87 9.40 -15.49
C ALA A 37 -2.46 9.24 -14.02
N LEU A 38 -3.07 8.30 -13.30
CA LEU A 38 -2.60 7.87 -11.98
C LEU A 38 -1.50 6.82 -12.15
N ALA A 39 -0.26 7.29 -12.11
CA ALA A 39 0.93 6.48 -12.25
C ALA A 39 1.37 5.94 -10.89
N PHE A 40 1.56 4.62 -10.81
CA PHE A 40 2.16 3.97 -9.66
C PHE A 40 3.59 3.54 -10.01
N PRO A 41 4.62 3.99 -9.26
CA PRO A 41 6.01 3.72 -9.59
C PRO A 41 6.48 2.32 -9.16
N ASP A 42 5.67 1.31 -9.43
CA ASP A 42 5.97 -0.10 -9.18
C ASP A 42 5.09 -0.99 -10.07
N LEU A 43 5.25 -2.30 -9.95
CA LEU A 43 4.48 -3.30 -10.68
C LEU A 43 2.97 -3.19 -10.40
N TYR A 44 2.18 -3.62 -11.39
CA TYR A 44 0.73 -3.72 -11.33
C TYR A 44 0.23 -4.41 -10.05
N GLU A 45 0.81 -5.56 -9.67
CA GLU A 45 0.38 -6.30 -8.49
C GLU A 45 0.51 -5.51 -7.18
N VAL A 46 1.51 -4.63 -7.10
CA VAL A 46 1.74 -3.77 -5.93
C VAL A 46 0.80 -2.58 -5.98
N GLY A 47 0.75 -1.87 -7.12
CA GLY A 47 -0.06 -0.66 -7.25
C GLY A 47 -1.56 -0.91 -7.14
N MET A 48 -2.06 -2.01 -7.69
CA MET A 48 -3.47 -2.41 -7.51
C MET A 48 -3.83 -2.71 -6.06
N SER A 49 -2.85 -3.05 -5.22
CA SER A 49 -3.08 -3.30 -3.79
C SER A 49 -3.07 -2.01 -2.96
N HIS A 50 -2.77 -0.85 -3.56
CA HIS A 50 -2.66 0.42 -2.86
C HIS A 50 -4.00 1.15 -2.78
N ILE A 51 -4.59 1.17 -1.59
CA ILE A 51 -5.91 1.76 -1.30
C ILE A 51 -5.96 3.24 -1.71
N GLY A 52 -4.91 4.03 -1.42
CA GLY A 52 -4.90 5.45 -1.75
C GLY A 52 -5.06 5.74 -3.24
N GLN A 53 -4.50 4.88 -4.11
CA GLN A 53 -4.68 5.02 -5.55
C GLN A 53 -6.10 4.67 -5.98
N GLN A 54 -6.73 3.66 -5.37
CA GLN A 54 -8.12 3.30 -5.65
C GLN A 54 -9.07 4.44 -5.24
N ILE A 55 -8.89 5.02 -4.04
CA ILE A 55 -9.66 6.17 -3.57
C ILE A 55 -9.58 7.31 -4.59
N LEU A 56 -8.37 7.74 -4.96
CA LEU A 56 -8.18 8.85 -5.91
C LEU A 56 -8.74 8.53 -7.31
N TYR A 57 -8.61 7.28 -7.76
CA TYR A 57 -9.18 6.83 -9.03
C TYR A 57 -10.70 7.01 -9.05
N HIS A 58 -11.39 6.56 -8.01
CA HIS A 58 -12.85 6.64 -7.92
C HIS A 58 -13.33 8.08 -7.73
N ILE A 59 -12.64 8.89 -6.92
CA ILE A 59 -12.98 10.31 -6.73
C ILE A 59 -12.90 11.06 -8.06
N LEU A 60 -11.79 10.94 -8.79
CA LEU A 60 -11.62 11.62 -10.07
C LEU A 60 -12.59 11.11 -11.13
N ASN A 61 -12.80 9.79 -11.21
CA ASN A 61 -13.78 9.23 -12.15
C ASN A 61 -15.23 9.47 -11.74
N GLY A 62 -15.51 9.88 -10.50
CA GLY A 62 -16.82 10.39 -10.09
C GLY A 62 -17.16 11.77 -10.69
N GLN A 63 -16.15 12.54 -11.11
CA GLN A 63 -16.35 13.86 -11.72
C GLN A 63 -16.68 13.71 -13.22
N PRO A 64 -17.80 14.27 -13.73
CA PRO A 64 -18.23 14.04 -15.12
C PRO A 64 -17.23 14.55 -16.18
N ASP A 65 -16.43 15.54 -15.84
CA ASP A 65 -15.50 16.25 -16.72
C ASP A 65 -14.05 15.74 -16.64
N ILE A 66 -13.74 14.78 -15.77
CA ILE A 66 -12.39 14.22 -15.59
C ILE A 66 -12.36 12.75 -16.00
N ALA A 67 -11.45 12.38 -16.90
CA ALA A 67 -11.13 10.97 -17.20
C ALA A 67 -9.84 10.59 -16.49
N CYS A 68 -9.91 9.64 -15.56
CA CYS A 68 -8.76 9.18 -14.79
C CYS A 68 -8.41 7.74 -15.17
N GLU A 69 -7.17 7.50 -15.59
CA GLU A 69 -6.68 6.21 -16.06
C GLU A 69 -5.41 5.78 -15.33
N ARG A 70 -5.19 4.47 -15.19
CA ARG A 70 -4.08 3.90 -14.40
C ARG A 70 -2.87 3.60 -15.28
N VAL A 71 -1.68 3.82 -14.72
CA VAL A 71 -0.40 3.46 -15.32
C VAL A 71 0.49 2.82 -14.25
N PHE A 72 1.24 1.79 -14.61
CA PHE A 72 2.17 1.10 -13.72
C PHE A 72 3.55 1.00 -14.36
N ALA A 73 4.60 0.84 -13.55
CA ALA A 73 5.94 0.58 -14.07
C ALA A 73 5.95 -0.79 -14.78
N PRO A 74 6.37 -0.87 -16.05
CA PRO A 74 6.49 -2.15 -16.74
C PRO A 74 7.65 -2.96 -16.14
N TRP A 75 7.53 -4.29 -16.13
CA TRP A 75 8.63 -5.15 -15.72
C TRP A 75 9.75 -5.09 -16.77
N ILE A 76 10.97 -5.50 -16.40
CA ILE A 76 12.18 -5.32 -17.22
C ILE A 76 12.05 -5.90 -18.64
N ASP A 77 11.38 -7.04 -18.80
CA ASP A 77 11.16 -7.67 -20.11
C ASP A 77 10.19 -6.87 -20.99
N PHE A 78 9.13 -6.31 -20.40
CA PHE A 78 8.17 -5.45 -21.11
C PHE A 78 8.74 -4.04 -21.35
N GLU A 79 9.51 -3.47 -20.42
CA GLU A 79 10.29 -2.24 -20.65
C GLU A 79 11.17 -2.40 -21.90
N LYS A 80 11.94 -3.49 -21.96
CA LYS A 80 12.79 -3.79 -23.12
C LYS A 80 11.96 -3.88 -24.41
N ARG A 81 10.82 -4.57 -24.40
CA ARG A 81 9.94 -4.69 -25.56
C ARG A 81 9.37 -3.35 -26.02
N LEU A 82 8.97 -2.48 -25.10
CA LEU A 82 8.48 -1.14 -25.42
C LEU A 82 9.57 -0.30 -26.08
N ARG A 83 10.81 -0.35 -25.54
CA ARG A 83 11.98 0.33 -26.12
C ARG A 83 12.33 -0.17 -27.52
N GLU A 84 12.42 -1.49 -27.71
CA GLU A 84 12.75 -2.11 -29.01
C GLU A 84 11.72 -1.80 -30.10
N SER A 85 10.44 -1.72 -29.73
CA SER A 85 9.35 -1.41 -30.67
C SER A 85 9.13 0.09 -30.88
N GLY A 86 9.75 0.96 -30.07
CA GLY A 86 9.46 2.39 -30.05
C GLY A 86 8.03 2.72 -29.58
N THR A 87 7.36 1.80 -28.89
CA THR A 87 6.00 2.02 -28.40
C THR A 87 6.06 2.78 -27.07
N PRO A 88 5.42 3.96 -26.96
CA PRO A 88 5.38 4.68 -25.69
C PRO A 88 4.55 3.91 -24.65
N LEU A 89 4.91 4.06 -23.37
CA LEU A 89 4.09 3.57 -22.26
C LEU A 89 2.70 4.21 -22.32
N PHE A 90 1.69 3.42 -21.99
CA PHE A 90 0.28 3.77 -22.16
C PHE A 90 -0.57 3.40 -20.94
N SER A 91 -1.74 4.01 -20.83
CA SER A 91 -2.73 3.73 -19.79
C SER A 91 -3.43 2.38 -19.95
N LEU A 92 -3.90 1.82 -18.84
CA LEU A 92 -4.48 0.47 -18.84
C LEU A 92 -5.90 0.43 -19.46
N GLU A 93 -6.71 1.46 -19.25
CA GLU A 93 -8.11 1.54 -19.66
C GLU A 93 -8.25 1.79 -21.17
N SER A 94 -7.60 2.84 -21.67
CA SER A 94 -7.77 3.28 -23.07
C SER A 94 -6.51 3.13 -23.92
N ARG A 95 -5.38 2.74 -23.34
CA ARG A 95 -4.09 2.59 -24.03
C ARG A 95 -3.67 3.88 -24.73
N ILE A 96 -3.83 4.97 -24.00
CA ILE A 96 -3.42 6.32 -24.38
C ILE A 96 -1.96 6.50 -23.93
N PRO A 97 -1.05 6.95 -24.81
CA PRO A 97 0.32 7.29 -24.42
C PRO A 97 0.35 8.36 -23.33
N LEU A 98 1.29 8.26 -22.37
CA LEU A 98 1.39 9.18 -21.25
C LEU A 98 1.54 10.66 -21.66
N SER A 99 2.26 10.92 -22.74
CA SER A 99 2.43 12.27 -23.31
C SER A 99 1.14 12.94 -23.79
N ARG A 100 0.01 12.22 -23.86
CA ARG A 100 -1.31 12.75 -24.24
C ARG A 100 -2.24 13.02 -23.06
N PHE A 101 -1.77 12.84 -21.83
CA PHE A 101 -2.51 13.22 -20.64
C PHE A 101 -2.26 14.70 -20.30
N ASP A 102 -3.21 15.31 -19.61
CA ASP A 102 -3.07 16.67 -19.12
C ASP A 102 -2.28 16.70 -17.80
N LEU A 103 -2.52 15.70 -16.94
CA LEU A 103 -1.81 15.53 -15.67
C LEU A 103 -1.37 14.08 -15.47
N ILE A 104 -0.23 13.89 -14.81
CA ILE A 104 0.29 12.60 -14.36
C ILE A 104 0.53 12.70 -12.85
N GLY A 105 -0.24 11.96 -12.06
CA GLY A 105 -0.12 11.90 -10.61
C GLY A 105 0.62 10.66 -10.15
N PHE A 106 1.69 10.84 -9.36
CA PHE A 106 2.46 9.76 -8.75
C PHE A 106 2.17 9.62 -7.25
N SER A 107 2.01 8.37 -6.80
CA SER A 107 2.03 8.03 -5.36
C SER A 107 3.44 7.61 -4.94
N LEU A 108 4.14 8.46 -4.19
CA LEU A 108 5.47 8.21 -3.64
C LEU A 108 5.36 7.56 -2.25
N LEU A 109 5.43 6.22 -2.21
CA LEU A 109 5.27 5.45 -0.98
C LEU A 109 6.57 5.31 -0.18
N TYR A 110 7.69 5.13 -0.86
CA TYR A 110 9.02 5.03 -0.29
C TYR A 110 10.07 5.34 -1.36
N GLU A 111 11.31 5.55 -0.92
CA GLU A 111 12.34 6.22 -1.70
C GLU A 111 12.96 5.35 -2.81
N LEU A 112 12.96 4.02 -2.67
CA LEU A 112 13.56 3.12 -3.67
C LEU A 112 12.71 2.99 -4.95
N ASN A 113 11.55 3.66 -5.01
CA ASN A 113 10.70 3.70 -6.21
C ASN A 113 11.02 4.89 -7.13
N TYR A 114 11.97 5.76 -6.77
CA TYR A 114 12.26 6.96 -7.55
C TYR A 114 12.82 6.66 -8.95
N THR A 115 13.58 5.58 -9.14
CA THR A 115 14.05 5.16 -10.48
C THR A 115 12.90 4.69 -11.37
N ASN A 116 11.84 4.13 -10.80
CA ASN A 116 10.66 3.72 -11.55
C ASN A 116 9.84 4.92 -12.02
N VAL A 117 9.81 6.03 -11.28
CA VAL A 117 9.22 7.31 -11.74
C VAL A 117 9.90 7.76 -13.04
N LEU A 118 11.23 7.79 -13.06
CA LEU A 118 12.00 8.17 -14.25
C LEU A 118 11.72 7.24 -15.43
N THR A 119 11.60 5.93 -15.16
CA THR A 119 11.29 4.92 -16.18
C THR A 119 9.92 5.14 -16.81
N ILE A 120 8.91 5.44 -15.99
CA ILE A 120 7.55 5.72 -16.48
C ILE A 120 7.53 7.00 -17.33
N LEU A 121 8.20 8.07 -16.90
CA LEU A 121 8.25 9.33 -17.65
C LEU A 121 8.98 9.17 -18.99
N ASP A 122 10.15 8.52 -18.97
CA ASP A 122 10.97 8.26 -20.16
C ASP A 122 10.21 7.42 -21.20
N LEU A 123 9.67 6.26 -20.79
CA LEU A 123 8.88 5.41 -21.68
C LEU A 123 7.59 6.11 -22.15
N GLY A 124 7.04 6.98 -21.32
CA GLY A 124 5.84 7.78 -21.63
C GLY A 124 6.08 8.92 -22.62
N GLY A 125 7.34 9.22 -22.96
CA GLY A 125 7.70 10.37 -23.80
C GLY A 125 7.49 11.72 -23.10
N VAL A 126 7.62 11.76 -21.77
CA VAL A 126 7.47 12.96 -20.95
C VAL A 126 8.85 13.40 -20.46
N PRO A 127 9.24 14.69 -20.63
CA PRO A 127 10.53 15.16 -20.13
C PRO A 127 10.72 14.87 -18.63
N LEU A 128 11.91 14.38 -18.28
CA LEU A 128 12.22 13.93 -16.92
C LEU A 128 12.21 15.08 -15.92
N LEU A 129 12.77 16.22 -16.30
CA LEU A 129 12.86 17.41 -15.45
C LEU A 129 11.68 18.34 -15.67
N SER A 130 11.16 18.91 -14.59
CA SER A 130 10.09 19.91 -14.63
C SER A 130 10.48 21.15 -15.46
N CYS A 131 11.77 21.54 -15.46
CA CYS A 131 12.26 22.67 -16.24
C CYS A 131 12.24 22.44 -17.76
N ASP A 132 12.24 21.19 -18.21
CA ASP A 132 12.25 20.83 -19.63
C ASP A 132 10.82 20.66 -20.19
N ARG A 133 9.80 20.86 -19.35
CA ARG A 133 8.38 20.68 -19.68
C ARG A 133 7.71 21.99 -20.08
N GLY A 134 7.39 22.12 -21.37
CA GLY A 134 6.64 23.26 -21.93
C GLY A 134 5.13 23.21 -21.68
N GLU A 135 4.40 24.18 -22.25
CA GLU A 135 2.95 24.36 -22.05
C GLU A 135 2.07 23.19 -22.53
N GLU A 136 2.54 22.42 -23.51
CA GLU A 136 1.83 21.28 -24.11
C GLU A 136 2.26 19.93 -23.51
N THR A 137 3.11 19.95 -22.48
CA THR A 137 3.51 18.73 -21.78
C THR A 137 2.65 18.50 -20.55
N PRO A 138 2.38 17.22 -20.17
CA PRO A 138 1.59 16.92 -18.99
C PRO A 138 2.19 17.54 -17.72
N PHE A 139 1.34 18.03 -16.82
CA PHE A 139 1.76 18.38 -15.47
C PHE A 139 2.07 17.11 -14.70
N VAL A 140 3.27 16.98 -14.15
CA VAL A 140 3.64 15.82 -13.33
C VAL A 140 3.64 16.23 -11.87
N ILE A 141 2.76 15.60 -11.11
CA ILE A 141 2.55 15.87 -9.70
C ILE A 141 2.83 14.62 -8.86
N ALA A 142 3.17 14.81 -7.59
CA ALA A 142 3.38 13.70 -6.66
C ALA A 142 2.69 13.94 -5.33
N GLY A 143 2.29 12.85 -4.68
CA GLY A 143 1.85 12.85 -3.29
C GLY A 143 2.31 11.57 -2.58
N GLY A 144 1.79 11.33 -1.38
CA GLY A 144 2.14 10.16 -0.58
C GLY A 144 3.20 10.43 0.49
N PRO A 145 3.48 9.45 1.35
CA PRO A 145 4.30 9.64 2.56
C PRO A 145 5.75 10.04 2.27
N ALA A 146 6.36 9.55 1.20
CA ALA A 146 7.74 9.91 0.85
C ALA A 146 7.85 11.37 0.34
N ALA A 147 6.74 11.98 -0.11
CA ALA A 147 6.71 13.40 -0.51
C ALA A 147 6.91 14.37 0.67
N PHE A 148 6.86 13.90 1.92
CA PHE A 148 7.18 14.71 3.10
C PHE A 148 8.68 15.03 3.25
N ASN A 149 9.54 14.47 2.38
CA ASN A 149 10.81 15.09 2.00
C ASN A 149 10.89 15.14 0.46
N PRO A 150 10.40 16.21 -0.18
CA PRO A 150 10.29 16.28 -1.64
C PRO A 150 11.63 16.60 -2.32
N GLU A 151 12.59 17.15 -1.58
CA GLU A 151 13.81 17.75 -2.12
C GLU A 151 14.68 16.82 -2.98
N PRO A 152 14.91 15.54 -2.61
CA PRO A 152 15.67 14.61 -3.45
C PRO A 152 15.14 14.46 -4.88
N VAL A 153 13.83 14.65 -5.06
CA VAL A 153 13.13 14.47 -6.34
C VAL A 153 12.48 15.76 -6.85
N ALA A 154 12.77 16.90 -6.22
CA ALA A 154 12.12 18.18 -6.51
C ALA A 154 12.31 18.66 -7.96
N GLY A 155 13.41 18.30 -8.62
CA GLY A 155 13.63 18.63 -10.04
C GLY A 155 12.72 17.88 -11.02
N ILE A 156 12.07 16.78 -10.60
CA ILE A 156 11.26 15.91 -11.47
C ILE A 156 9.79 16.36 -11.50
N PHE A 157 9.27 16.93 -10.41
CA PHE A 157 7.85 17.21 -10.25
C PHE A 157 7.54 18.70 -10.38
N ASP A 158 6.41 19.01 -11.01
CA ASP A 158 5.91 20.39 -11.14
C ASP A 158 5.32 20.89 -9.82
N CYS A 159 4.61 20.02 -9.09
CA CYS A 159 4.20 20.28 -7.71
C CYS A 159 4.00 18.98 -6.91
N PHE A 160 3.95 19.13 -5.58
CA PHE A 160 3.63 18.07 -4.64
C PHE A 160 2.34 18.39 -3.90
N VAL A 161 1.55 17.34 -3.62
CA VAL A 161 0.37 17.37 -2.77
C VAL A 161 0.70 16.67 -1.45
N LEU A 162 0.73 17.43 -0.36
CA LEU A 162 1.12 16.98 0.97
C LEU A 162 -0.10 16.80 1.88
N GLY A 163 -0.27 15.59 2.42
CA GLY A 163 -1.39 15.22 3.28
C GLY A 163 -2.48 14.45 2.52
N ASP A 164 -3.73 14.68 2.91
CA ASP A 164 -4.89 14.02 2.30
C ASP A 164 -5.20 14.65 0.92
N GLY A 165 -5.34 13.79 -0.10
CA GLY A 165 -5.44 14.19 -1.51
C GLY A 165 -6.87 14.24 -2.06
N GLU A 166 -7.83 13.69 -1.31
CA GLU A 166 -9.19 13.41 -1.77
C GLU A 166 -9.99 14.66 -2.15
N GLU A 167 -9.78 15.77 -1.45
CA GLU A 167 -10.43 17.06 -1.75
C GLU A 167 -9.57 17.91 -2.69
N VAL A 168 -8.28 18.04 -2.41
CA VAL A 168 -7.40 18.97 -3.12
C VAL A 168 -7.08 18.53 -4.54
N PHE A 169 -7.06 17.23 -4.83
CA PHE A 169 -6.73 16.75 -6.17
C PHE A 169 -7.83 17.03 -7.21
N PRO A 170 -9.12 16.70 -6.99
CA PRO A 170 -10.17 17.13 -7.92
C PRO A 170 -10.21 18.66 -8.07
N ASP A 171 -10.07 19.42 -6.98
CA ASP A 171 -10.00 20.89 -7.03
C ASP A 171 -8.85 21.39 -7.91
N LEU A 172 -7.67 20.77 -7.81
CA LEU A 172 -6.50 21.09 -8.62
C LEU A 172 -6.77 20.83 -10.10
N VAL A 173 -7.41 19.70 -10.44
CA VAL A 173 -7.74 19.35 -11.83
C VAL A 173 -8.78 20.32 -12.41
N HIS A 174 -9.81 20.68 -11.65
CA HIS A 174 -10.80 21.69 -12.08
C HIS A 174 -10.18 23.07 -12.24
N HIS A 175 -9.27 23.45 -11.34
CA HIS A 175 -8.50 24.68 -11.49
C HIS A 175 -7.66 24.67 -12.77
N PHE A 176 -6.98 23.56 -13.06
CA PHE A 176 -6.23 23.36 -14.29
C PHE A 176 -7.13 23.50 -15.53
N ILE A 177 -8.28 22.82 -15.57
CA ILE A 177 -9.26 22.90 -16.67
C ILE A 177 -9.67 24.35 -16.92
N ARG A 178 -10.06 25.08 -15.86
CA ARG A 178 -10.47 26.49 -15.97
C ARG A 178 -9.34 27.36 -16.53
N ARG A 179 -8.13 27.22 -15.99
CA ARG A 179 -6.98 28.04 -16.40
C ARG A 179 -6.48 27.73 -17.82
N ARG A 180 -6.57 26.48 -18.28
CA ARG A 180 -6.30 26.13 -19.68
C ARG A 180 -7.31 26.75 -20.63
N LYS A 181 -8.61 26.78 -20.27
CA LYS A 181 -9.65 27.48 -21.05
C LYS A 181 -9.36 29.00 -21.16
N GLU A 182 -8.80 29.58 -20.12
CA GLU A 182 -8.35 30.98 -20.08
C GLU A 182 -6.97 31.22 -20.74
N LYS A 183 -6.31 30.19 -21.26
CA LYS A 183 -4.96 30.23 -21.84
C LYS A 183 -3.89 30.77 -20.88
N ALA A 184 -4.05 30.50 -19.58
CA ALA A 184 -3.02 30.82 -18.59
C ALA A 184 -1.76 29.98 -18.83
N SER A 185 -0.59 30.57 -18.60
CA SER A 185 0.67 29.84 -18.67
C SER A 185 0.83 28.85 -17.51
N LYS A 186 1.63 27.81 -17.72
CA LYS A 186 1.99 26.83 -16.70
C LYS A 186 2.57 27.49 -15.45
N SER A 187 3.46 28.48 -15.62
CA SER A 187 4.02 29.24 -14.49
C SER A 187 2.92 29.90 -13.66
N LYS A 188 1.92 30.50 -14.34
CA LYS A 188 0.83 31.18 -13.66
C LYS A 188 -0.03 30.21 -12.85
N ILE A 189 -0.34 29.04 -13.40
CA ILE A 189 -1.08 27.99 -12.70
C ILE A 189 -0.30 27.54 -11.45
N LEU A 190 1.00 27.28 -11.59
CA LEU A 190 1.85 26.86 -10.47
C LEU A 190 1.97 27.93 -9.37
N GLU A 191 2.07 29.21 -9.73
CA GLU A 191 2.06 30.33 -8.77
C GLU A 191 0.76 30.42 -7.97
N GLU A 192 -0.37 30.14 -8.60
CA GLU A 192 -1.68 30.14 -7.94
C GLU A 192 -1.86 28.93 -7.03
N LEU A 193 -1.49 27.74 -7.52
CA LEU A 193 -1.49 26.51 -6.74
C LEU A 193 -0.56 26.59 -5.53
N ALA A 194 0.58 27.27 -5.62
CA ALA A 194 1.52 27.43 -4.51
C ALA A 194 0.97 28.22 -3.30
N ARG A 195 -0.21 28.83 -3.44
CA ARG A 195 -0.94 29.51 -2.35
C ARG A 195 -1.91 28.58 -1.63
N TRP A 196 -2.18 27.41 -2.21
CA TRP A 196 -3.09 26.44 -1.64
C TRP A 196 -2.40 25.68 -0.52
N GLU A 197 -3.14 25.42 0.55
CA GLU A 197 -2.69 24.49 1.57
C GLU A 197 -2.42 23.11 0.94
N GLY A 198 -1.36 22.45 1.40
CA GLY A 198 -0.88 21.16 0.93
C GLY A 198 -0.04 21.20 -0.34
N ILE A 199 0.05 22.33 -1.04
CA ILE A 199 0.77 22.37 -2.32
C ILE A 199 2.18 22.94 -2.16
N TYR A 200 3.16 22.14 -2.56
CA TYR A 200 4.55 22.58 -2.68
C TYR A 200 4.98 22.65 -4.15
N VAL A 201 5.54 23.78 -4.58
CA VAL A 201 6.01 24.01 -5.96
C VAL A 201 7.52 24.27 -5.97
N PRO A 202 8.35 23.30 -6.38
CA PRO A 202 9.81 23.42 -6.41
C PRO A 202 10.34 24.58 -7.26
N ALA A 203 9.66 24.90 -8.37
CA ALA A 203 10.09 25.96 -9.28
C ALA A 203 10.10 27.36 -8.64
N LEU A 204 9.41 27.54 -7.51
CA LEU A 204 9.32 28.80 -6.76
C LEU A 204 10.29 28.86 -5.57
N THR A 205 11.19 27.88 -5.43
CA THR A 205 12.16 27.79 -4.35
C THR A 205 13.60 27.73 -4.84
N GLU A 206 14.50 28.04 -3.92
CA GLU A 206 15.94 27.88 -4.06
C GLU A 206 16.53 27.21 -2.83
N THR A 207 17.74 26.67 -2.99
CA THR A 207 18.47 25.98 -1.93
C THR A 207 19.60 26.84 -1.38
N GLN A 208 19.79 26.81 -0.06
CA GLN A 208 20.84 27.52 0.64
C GLN A 208 21.79 26.55 1.36
N VAL A 209 23.10 26.82 1.28
CA VAL A 209 24.11 26.10 2.06
C VAL A 209 23.97 26.45 3.54
N THR A 210 23.93 25.43 4.39
CA THR A 210 23.69 25.54 5.84
C THR A 210 24.96 25.30 6.67
N GLY A 211 25.98 24.69 6.06
CA GLY A 211 27.27 24.35 6.64
C GLY A 211 28.09 23.48 5.68
N GLU A 212 29.35 23.25 6.01
CA GLU A 212 30.19 22.28 5.30
C GLU A 212 29.71 20.86 5.65
N ASN A 213 29.50 20.02 4.64
CA ASN A 213 28.92 18.67 4.80
C ASN A 213 27.53 18.60 5.45
N GLU A 214 26.76 19.69 5.40
CA GLU A 214 25.37 19.71 5.87
C GLU A 214 24.36 19.67 4.70
N PRO A 215 23.14 19.15 4.92
CA PRO A 215 22.06 19.22 3.94
C PRO A 215 21.62 20.65 3.64
N LEU A 216 21.19 20.88 2.41
CA LEU A 216 20.69 22.19 1.97
C LEU A 216 19.35 22.55 2.63
N ALA A 217 19.18 23.82 2.97
CA ALA A 217 17.89 24.38 3.37
C ALA A 217 17.12 24.93 2.15
N VAL A 218 15.80 25.07 2.29
CA VAL A 218 14.91 25.55 1.23
C VAL A 218 14.29 26.89 1.61
N ARG A 219 14.28 27.85 0.68
CA ARG A 219 13.61 29.16 0.83
C ARG A 219 12.85 29.52 -0.44
N ARG A 220 11.95 30.50 -0.34
CA ARG A 220 11.34 31.13 -1.53
C ARG A 220 12.42 31.90 -2.31
N LYS A 221 12.26 32.02 -3.62
CA LYS A 221 13.19 32.77 -4.51
C LYS A 221 13.27 34.27 -4.22
N ASP A 222 12.33 34.83 -3.48
CA ASP A 222 12.39 36.21 -2.97
C ASP A 222 13.19 36.33 -1.66
N GLY A 223 13.78 35.22 -1.19
CA GLY A 223 14.54 35.12 0.05
C GLY A 223 13.68 34.89 1.31
N ALA A 224 12.35 34.87 1.19
CA ALA A 224 11.46 34.66 2.33
C ALA A 224 11.45 33.18 2.80
N PRO A 225 11.20 32.92 4.10
CA PRO A 225 10.93 31.57 4.57
C PRO A 225 9.74 30.94 3.84
N LEU A 226 9.87 29.66 3.48
CA LEU A 226 8.77 28.87 2.94
C LEU A 226 8.02 28.19 4.09
N THR A 227 6.69 28.17 3.99
CA THR A 227 5.84 27.34 4.85
C THR A 227 4.76 26.69 3.99
N VAL A 228 4.64 25.37 4.08
CA VAL A 228 3.60 24.58 3.42
C VAL A 228 2.92 23.71 4.47
N ARG A 229 1.66 24.03 4.76
CA ARG A 229 0.83 23.25 5.67
C ARG A 229 0.24 22.06 4.95
N LYS A 230 0.31 20.85 5.50
CA LYS A 230 -0.32 19.67 4.89
C LYS A 230 -1.85 19.75 4.96
N ARG A 231 -2.54 19.14 4.01
CA ARG A 231 -3.99 18.95 4.04
C ARG A 231 -4.40 17.82 4.96
N VAL A 232 -5.52 18.00 5.65
CA VAL A 232 -6.12 17.01 6.54
C VAL A 232 -7.64 17.04 6.34
N ILE A 233 -8.22 15.92 5.93
CA ILE A 233 -9.67 15.73 5.92
C ILE A 233 -10.15 15.70 7.37
N ALA A 234 -11.18 16.47 7.70
CA ALA A 234 -11.63 16.59 9.08
C ALA A 234 -12.32 15.30 9.59
N SER A 235 -13.16 14.69 8.76
CA SER A 235 -13.93 13.45 9.03
C SER A 235 -13.75 12.47 7.88
N LEU A 236 -13.27 11.26 8.17
CA LEU A 236 -13.13 10.23 7.14
C LEU A 236 -14.48 9.73 6.64
N SER A 237 -15.53 9.80 7.44
CA SER A 237 -16.88 9.40 7.05
C SER A 237 -17.48 10.32 5.99
N ASP A 238 -17.11 11.60 6.00
CA ASP A 238 -17.66 12.62 5.08
C ASP A 238 -17.14 12.42 3.65
N VAL A 239 -15.99 11.77 3.50
CA VAL A 239 -15.43 11.41 2.21
C VAL A 239 -15.93 10.01 1.84
N PRO A 240 -16.62 9.83 0.70
CA PRO A 240 -17.12 8.52 0.31
C PRO A 240 -15.97 7.55 0.08
N PHE A 241 -16.10 6.33 0.60
CA PHE A 241 -15.25 5.21 0.23
C PHE A 241 -15.94 4.42 -0.89
N HIS A 242 -15.19 3.92 -1.84
CA HIS A 242 -15.77 3.23 -3.00
C HIS A 242 -16.22 1.81 -2.63
N ASP A 243 -17.47 1.49 -2.93
CA ASP A 243 -18.00 0.13 -2.89
C ASP A 243 -17.67 -0.65 -4.18
N LYS A 244 -17.60 0.02 -5.32
CA LYS A 244 -17.25 -0.58 -6.62
C LYS A 244 -15.74 -0.71 -6.84
N MET A 245 -15.08 -1.52 -6.04
CA MET A 245 -13.63 -1.72 -6.13
C MET A 245 -13.23 -2.29 -7.50
N ILE A 246 -12.12 -1.82 -8.08
CA ILE A 246 -11.58 -2.42 -9.30
C ILE A 246 -11.11 -3.84 -9.01
N VAL A 247 -11.65 -4.83 -9.73
CA VAL A 247 -11.27 -6.23 -9.53
C VAL A 247 -10.14 -6.60 -10.48
N PRO A 248 -8.94 -6.90 -9.97
CA PRO A 248 -7.80 -7.19 -10.82
C PRO A 248 -8.02 -8.47 -11.62
N ASN A 249 -7.51 -8.45 -12.85
CA ASN A 249 -7.57 -9.57 -13.78
C ASN A 249 -6.55 -10.68 -13.46
N ILE A 250 -5.55 -10.38 -12.62
CA ILE A 250 -4.53 -11.31 -12.13
C ILE A 250 -4.42 -11.23 -10.60
N GLU A 251 -3.77 -12.22 -9.98
CA GLU A 251 -3.41 -12.13 -8.56
C GLU A 251 -2.56 -10.90 -8.24
N ILE A 252 -3.00 -10.12 -7.26
CA ILE A 252 -2.27 -8.97 -6.70
C ILE A 252 -1.75 -9.28 -5.28
N VAL A 253 -0.91 -8.40 -4.71
CA VAL A 253 -0.28 -8.63 -3.39
C VAL A 253 -1.32 -8.76 -2.27
N PHE A 254 -2.34 -7.89 -2.28
CA PHE A 254 -3.48 -7.94 -1.36
C PHE A 254 -4.78 -8.11 -2.14
N ASP A 255 -5.04 -9.35 -2.55
CA ASP A 255 -6.14 -9.73 -3.44
C ASP A 255 -7.47 -9.95 -2.69
N ARG A 256 -8.04 -8.85 -2.17
CA ARG A 256 -9.18 -8.84 -1.24
C ARG A 256 -9.98 -7.54 -1.30
N ALA A 257 -11.23 -7.59 -0.84
CA ALA A 257 -11.98 -6.37 -0.53
C ALA A 257 -11.35 -5.68 0.68
N VAL A 258 -11.24 -4.35 0.66
CA VAL A 258 -10.58 -3.61 1.73
C VAL A 258 -11.24 -2.26 1.99
N ILE A 259 -11.32 -1.88 3.26
CA ILE A 259 -11.79 -0.56 3.67
C ILE A 259 -10.87 0.05 4.70
N GLU A 260 -10.54 1.34 4.55
CA GLU A 260 -9.81 2.10 5.56
C GLU A 260 -10.78 2.51 6.68
N VAL A 261 -10.59 1.95 7.88
CA VAL A 261 -11.43 2.24 9.05
C VAL A 261 -10.87 3.36 9.91
N ALA A 262 -9.56 3.63 9.78
CA ALA A 262 -8.89 4.71 10.49
C ALA A 262 -7.62 5.16 9.76
N ARG A 263 -7.36 6.47 9.80
CA ARG A 263 -6.16 7.12 9.27
C ARG A 263 -5.39 7.80 10.39
N GLY A 264 -4.07 7.67 10.36
CA GLY A 264 -3.23 8.07 11.49
C GLY A 264 -3.22 7.04 12.62
N CYS A 265 -2.35 7.25 13.60
CA CYS A 265 -2.16 6.32 14.71
C CYS A 265 -2.09 7.13 16.02
N PRO A 266 -2.88 6.81 17.06
CA PRO A 266 -2.89 7.57 18.31
C PRO A 266 -1.64 7.34 19.18
N GLN A 267 -0.70 6.56 18.67
CA GLN A 267 0.46 6.05 19.37
C GLN A 267 1.66 6.92 18.99
N ASN A 268 2.59 7.10 19.93
CA ASN A 268 3.64 8.12 19.81
C ASN A 268 5.03 7.50 19.59
N CYS A 269 5.14 6.49 18.71
CA CYS A 269 6.42 5.83 18.42
C CYS A 269 7.42 6.80 17.78
N ARG A 270 8.59 6.99 18.40
CA ARG A 270 9.56 8.06 18.06
C ARG A 270 10.33 7.86 16.75
N PHE A 271 10.27 6.67 16.19
CA PHE A 271 10.88 6.32 14.91
C PHE A 271 9.88 6.34 13.73
N CYS A 272 8.57 6.36 14.02
CA CYS A 272 7.55 6.15 13.01
C CYS A 272 7.20 7.48 12.32
N GLN A 273 7.47 7.58 11.02
CA GLN A 273 7.05 8.76 10.26
C GLN A 273 5.52 8.89 10.20
N ALA A 274 4.83 7.76 10.02
CA ALA A 274 3.37 7.71 9.84
C ALA A 274 2.59 8.33 11.01
N THR A 275 3.08 8.18 12.26
CA THR A 275 2.44 8.79 13.44
C THR A 275 2.43 10.31 13.39
N ASN A 276 3.37 10.93 12.66
CA ASN A 276 3.53 12.37 12.54
C ASN A 276 2.84 12.91 11.28
N ILE A 277 3.08 12.29 10.12
CA ILE A 277 2.57 12.81 8.84
C ILE A 277 1.07 12.58 8.64
N TYR A 278 0.48 11.53 9.23
CA TYR A 278 -0.97 11.30 9.16
C TYR A 278 -1.75 11.90 10.34
N PHE A 279 -1.05 12.43 11.35
CA PHE A 279 -1.66 13.07 12.51
C PHE A 279 -2.64 14.19 12.11
N PRO A 280 -3.76 14.41 12.83
CA PRO A 280 -4.28 13.63 13.97
C PRO A 280 -4.91 12.30 13.55
N PRO A 281 -5.03 11.31 14.46
CA PRO A 281 -5.80 10.09 14.18
C PRO A 281 -7.27 10.42 13.89
N ARG A 282 -7.84 9.75 12.90
CA ARG A 282 -9.23 9.92 12.44
C ARG A 282 -9.82 8.55 12.18
N ILE A 283 -11.10 8.36 12.46
CA ILE A 283 -11.78 7.08 12.27
C ILE A 283 -12.98 7.25 11.34
N ARG A 284 -13.43 6.16 10.74
CA ARG A 284 -14.67 6.05 9.98
C ARG A 284 -15.76 5.41 10.84
N ASP A 285 -16.99 5.85 10.69
CA ASP A 285 -18.13 5.33 11.45
C ASP A 285 -18.41 3.86 11.12
N ALA A 286 -18.81 3.10 12.13
CA ALA A 286 -18.98 1.65 12.01
C ALA A 286 -20.07 1.24 11.00
N GLU A 287 -21.19 1.95 10.97
CA GLU A 287 -22.28 1.74 10.01
C GLU A 287 -21.76 1.86 8.58
N ASN A 288 -21.09 2.97 8.28
CA ASN A 288 -20.50 3.19 6.97
C ASN A 288 -19.45 2.12 6.61
N VAL A 289 -18.68 1.64 7.59
CA VAL A 289 -17.70 0.57 7.36
C VAL A 289 -18.38 -0.74 6.96
N VAL A 290 -19.41 -1.13 7.69
CA VAL A 290 -20.14 -2.39 7.45
C VAL A 290 -20.86 -2.34 6.11
N ASP A 291 -21.59 -1.28 5.82
CA ASP A 291 -22.37 -1.15 4.58
C ASP A 291 -21.49 -1.11 3.35
N THR A 292 -20.39 -0.33 3.41
CA THR A 292 -19.41 -0.26 2.31
C THR A 292 -18.77 -1.64 2.07
N MET A 293 -18.40 -2.36 3.13
CA MET A 293 -17.78 -3.68 2.98
C MET A 293 -18.77 -4.72 2.43
N ARG A 294 -20.04 -4.71 2.88
CA ARG A 294 -21.12 -5.56 2.33
C ARG A 294 -21.30 -5.31 0.84
N ALA A 295 -21.40 -4.05 0.44
CA ALA A 295 -21.55 -3.65 -0.96
C ALA A 295 -20.31 -4.05 -1.78
N ALA A 296 -19.11 -3.79 -1.27
CA ALA A 296 -17.86 -4.10 -1.96
C ALA A 296 -17.66 -5.60 -2.18
N VAL A 297 -17.92 -6.43 -1.17
CA VAL A 297 -17.81 -7.89 -1.30
C VAL A 297 -18.83 -8.44 -2.31
N ARG A 298 -20.07 -7.95 -2.25
CA ARG A 298 -21.14 -8.36 -3.17
C ARG A 298 -20.81 -7.99 -4.62
N ASP A 299 -20.37 -6.75 -4.84
CA ASP A 299 -20.09 -6.22 -6.18
C ASP A 299 -18.81 -6.82 -6.79
N SER A 300 -17.76 -7.01 -5.99
CA SER A 300 -16.46 -7.52 -6.48
C SER A 300 -16.43 -9.04 -6.64
N GLY A 301 -17.16 -9.76 -5.80
CA GLY A 301 -17.07 -11.22 -5.66
C GLY A 301 -15.81 -11.70 -4.93
N PHE A 302 -15.10 -10.83 -4.19
CA PHE A 302 -13.94 -11.25 -3.40
C PHE A 302 -14.30 -12.31 -2.34
N GLU A 303 -13.38 -13.25 -2.12
CA GLU A 303 -13.48 -14.29 -1.10
C GLU A 303 -12.72 -13.95 0.20
N ASP A 304 -12.03 -12.82 0.22
CA ASP A 304 -11.33 -12.27 1.38
C ASP A 304 -11.65 -10.78 1.51
N SER A 305 -11.74 -10.31 2.75
CA SER A 305 -12.01 -8.93 3.13
C SER A 305 -11.02 -8.46 4.20
N SER A 306 -10.76 -7.16 4.31
CA SER A 306 -9.86 -6.60 5.33
C SER A 306 -10.29 -5.23 5.81
N LEU A 307 -10.12 -5.03 7.12
CA LEU A 307 -10.14 -3.71 7.73
C LEU A 307 -8.72 -3.16 7.77
N ALA A 308 -8.50 -1.99 7.18
CA ALA A 308 -7.20 -1.35 7.08
C ALA A 308 -7.08 -0.15 8.03
N ALA A 309 -6.03 -0.17 8.85
CA ALA A 309 -5.61 0.95 9.70
C ALA A 309 -4.13 0.78 10.12
N LEU A 310 -3.48 1.88 10.50
CA LEU A 310 -2.11 1.83 11.07
C LEU A 310 -2.09 1.14 12.44
N SER A 311 -3.17 1.24 13.22
CA SER A 311 -3.35 0.55 14.49
C SER A 311 -4.80 0.08 14.61
N ILE A 312 -5.12 -1.06 14.00
CA ILE A 312 -6.51 -1.55 13.93
C ILE A 312 -7.10 -1.80 15.32
N GLY A 313 -6.28 -2.26 16.26
CA GLY A 313 -6.72 -2.51 17.63
C GLY A 313 -7.14 -1.25 18.39
N ASP A 314 -6.78 -0.06 17.92
CA ASP A 314 -7.18 1.22 18.53
C ASP A 314 -8.48 1.77 17.90
N TYR A 315 -9.09 1.04 16.96
CA TYR A 315 -10.39 1.40 16.39
C TYR A 315 -11.51 1.05 17.38
N PRO A 316 -12.28 2.04 17.88
CA PRO A 316 -13.21 1.85 19.00
C PRO A 316 -14.37 0.89 18.68
N HIS A 317 -14.75 0.74 17.42
CA HIS A 317 -15.87 -0.11 16.98
C HIS A 317 -15.41 -1.45 16.40
N LEU A 318 -14.15 -1.85 16.60
CA LEU A 318 -13.58 -3.04 15.96
C LEU A 318 -14.38 -4.31 16.27
N LYS A 319 -14.76 -4.52 17.54
CA LYS A 319 -15.51 -5.70 17.96
C LYS A 319 -16.88 -5.77 17.28
N ASP A 320 -17.63 -4.67 17.29
CA ASP A 320 -18.97 -4.61 16.72
C ASP A 320 -18.93 -4.82 15.20
N VAL A 321 -18.04 -4.13 14.50
CA VAL A 321 -17.86 -4.29 13.04
C VAL A 321 -17.44 -5.71 12.68
N MET A 322 -16.50 -6.31 13.40
CA MET A 322 -16.07 -7.68 13.14
C MET A 322 -17.22 -8.68 13.32
N SER A 323 -18.00 -8.56 14.39
CA SER A 323 -19.12 -9.48 14.63
C SER A 323 -20.12 -9.46 13.47
N HIS A 324 -20.59 -8.27 13.08
CA HIS A 324 -21.58 -8.12 12.02
C HIS A 324 -21.07 -8.64 10.67
N LEU A 325 -19.86 -8.24 10.26
CA LEU A 325 -19.28 -8.71 9.00
C LEU A 325 -19.08 -10.23 8.98
N MET A 326 -18.69 -10.82 10.11
CA MET A 326 -18.47 -12.24 10.20
C MET A 326 -19.75 -13.05 10.14
N ASP A 327 -20.81 -12.59 10.81
CA ASP A 327 -22.13 -13.21 10.73
C ASP A 327 -22.67 -13.18 9.29
N ASP A 328 -22.46 -12.05 8.59
CA ASP A 328 -22.86 -11.89 7.19
C ASP A 328 -22.07 -12.79 6.22
N PHE A 329 -20.77 -12.95 6.47
CA PHE A 329 -19.83 -13.59 5.56
C PHE A 329 -19.63 -15.09 5.82
N ALA A 330 -20.08 -15.60 6.97
CA ALA A 330 -19.90 -17.00 7.37
C ALA A 330 -20.59 -17.99 6.41
N ALA A 331 -21.79 -17.66 5.94
CA ALA A 331 -22.57 -18.49 5.02
C ALA A 331 -21.89 -18.61 3.65
N ASP A 332 -21.32 -17.52 3.15
CA ASP A 332 -20.67 -17.45 1.83
C ASP A 332 -19.18 -17.81 1.86
N ARG A 333 -18.68 -18.25 3.03
CA ARG A 333 -17.27 -18.65 3.26
C ARG A 333 -16.27 -17.55 2.88
N ILE A 334 -16.58 -16.29 3.22
CA ILE A 334 -15.73 -15.14 2.92
C ILE A 334 -14.87 -14.82 4.14
N SER A 335 -13.54 -14.71 3.95
CA SER A 335 -12.63 -14.41 5.07
C SER A 335 -12.59 -12.95 5.45
N LEU A 336 -12.37 -12.70 6.74
CA LEU A 336 -12.07 -11.39 7.29
C LEU A 336 -10.66 -11.40 7.87
N SER A 337 -9.81 -10.49 7.39
CA SER A 337 -8.41 -10.35 7.81
C SER A 337 -8.17 -8.97 8.45
N LEU A 338 -7.18 -8.90 9.34
CA LEU A 338 -6.78 -7.67 10.02
C LEU A 338 -5.34 -7.31 9.63
N SER A 339 -5.12 -6.06 9.20
CA SER A 339 -3.82 -5.65 8.65
C SER A 339 -2.72 -5.49 9.70
N SER A 340 -3.05 -5.02 10.92
CA SER A 340 -2.06 -4.51 11.88
C SER A 340 -2.47 -4.66 13.36
N LEU A 341 -2.62 -5.89 13.87
CA LEU A 341 -3.03 -6.11 15.26
C LEU A 341 -1.87 -5.95 16.25
N ARG A 342 -2.06 -5.11 17.28
CA ARG A 342 -1.13 -4.99 18.42
C ARG A 342 -1.40 -6.07 19.46
N PRO A 343 -0.35 -6.65 20.10
CA PRO A 343 -0.51 -7.72 21.09
C PRO A 343 -1.48 -7.41 22.24
N LYS A 344 -1.43 -6.19 22.79
CA LYS A 344 -2.32 -5.74 23.89
C LYS A 344 -3.81 -5.78 23.54
N ASN A 345 -4.17 -5.72 22.26
CA ASN A 345 -5.57 -5.55 21.82
C ASN A 345 -6.15 -6.86 21.26
N LEU A 346 -5.50 -8.01 21.51
CA LEU A 346 -6.02 -9.32 21.13
C LEU A 346 -6.83 -9.92 22.29
N SER A 347 -8.16 -9.74 22.28
CA SER A 347 -9.03 -10.41 23.25
C SER A 347 -9.28 -11.87 22.88
N ALA A 348 -9.68 -12.69 23.86
CA ALA A 348 -10.08 -14.08 23.64
C ALA A 348 -11.29 -14.18 22.70
N GLU A 349 -12.23 -13.26 22.79
CA GLU A 349 -13.40 -13.18 21.91
C GLU A 349 -13.00 -12.85 20.46
N MET A 350 -12.12 -11.86 20.26
CA MET A 350 -11.59 -11.53 18.92
C MET A 350 -10.84 -12.71 18.32
N THR A 351 -10.13 -13.46 19.16
CA THR A 351 -9.42 -14.66 18.77
C THR A 351 -10.38 -15.75 18.29
N GLU A 352 -11.44 -16.04 19.04
CA GLU A 352 -12.47 -17.02 18.63
C GLU A 352 -13.09 -16.63 17.30
N GLN A 353 -13.40 -15.34 17.12
CA GLN A 353 -13.96 -14.82 15.88
C GLN A 353 -12.98 -15.04 14.72
N ILE A 354 -11.73 -14.58 14.79
CA ILE A 354 -10.72 -14.79 13.73
C ILE A 354 -10.56 -16.27 13.35
N LEU A 355 -10.64 -17.18 14.34
CA LEU A 355 -10.52 -18.62 14.14
C LEU A 355 -11.67 -19.24 13.32
N ARG A 356 -12.86 -18.62 13.26
CA ARG A 356 -14.02 -19.15 12.51
C ARG A 356 -13.80 -19.21 11.01
N VAL A 357 -12.88 -18.41 10.45
CA VAL A 357 -12.73 -18.30 8.99
C VAL A 357 -11.41 -18.83 8.45
N ARG A 358 -10.25 -18.41 9.00
CA ARG A 358 -8.95 -18.87 8.48
C ARG A 358 -7.79 -18.75 9.49
N LYS A 359 -7.09 -19.86 9.76
CA LYS A 359 -5.80 -19.83 10.49
C LYS A 359 -4.64 -19.39 9.59
N THR A 360 -4.31 -18.09 9.57
CA THR A 360 -3.02 -17.59 9.05
C THR A 360 -2.00 -17.45 10.18
N GLY A 361 -0.69 -17.46 9.90
CA GLY A 361 0.32 -17.17 10.94
C GLY A 361 0.11 -15.78 11.56
N LEU A 362 0.25 -15.67 12.88
CA LEU A 362 0.03 -14.42 13.63
C LEU A 362 1.30 -13.56 13.60
N THR A 363 1.16 -12.26 13.37
CA THR A 363 2.27 -11.30 13.41
C THR A 363 2.30 -10.58 14.75
N LEU A 364 3.44 -10.59 15.43
CA LEU A 364 3.73 -9.72 16.57
C LEU A 364 4.86 -8.77 16.18
N VAL A 365 4.80 -7.52 16.63
CA VAL A 365 5.76 -6.47 16.26
C VAL A 365 6.44 -5.89 17.52
N PRO A 366 7.39 -6.62 18.15
CA PRO A 366 8.15 -6.12 19.29
C PRO A 366 9.02 -4.90 19.00
N GLU A 367 9.56 -4.78 17.77
CA GLU A 367 10.56 -3.80 17.32
C GLU A 367 11.93 -3.93 18.03
N ALA A 368 11.94 -3.97 19.36
CA ALA A 368 13.14 -4.01 20.20
C ALA A 368 13.12 -5.20 21.17
N GLY A 369 14.30 -5.62 21.63
CA GLY A 369 14.48 -6.79 22.52
C GLY A 369 14.13 -6.53 23.98
N THR A 370 14.50 -5.38 24.53
CA THR A 370 14.34 -5.03 25.95
C THR A 370 13.23 -4.00 26.17
N ASP A 371 12.69 -3.95 27.39
CA ASP A 371 11.73 -2.91 27.78
C ASP A 371 12.37 -1.52 27.74
N ARG A 372 13.66 -1.42 28.09
CA ARG A 372 14.41 -0.16 28.02
C ARG A 372 14.36 0.41 26.60
N LEU A 373 14.78 -0.37 25.59
CA LEU A 373 14.81 0.12 24.21
C LEU A 373 13.39 0.32 23.65
N ARG A 374 12.39 -0.48 24.07
CA ARG A 374 10.98 -0.21 23.77
C ARG A 374 10.51 1.15 24.33
N ARG A 375 10.93 1.53 25.54
CA ARG A 375 10.67 2.89 26.08
C ARG A 375 11.41 3.99 25.32
N VAL A 376 12.66 3.76 24.92
CA VAL A 376 13.44 4.71 24.09
C VAL A 376 12.68 5.03 22.79
N ILE A 377 12.19 4.01 22.09
CA ILE A 377 11.42 4.20 20.84
C ILE A 377 9.94 4.54 21.07
N ASN A 378 9.52 4.65 22.34
CA ASN A 378 8.15 4.85 22.80
C ASN A 378 7.13 3.86 22.19
N LYS A 379 7.47 2.57 22.27
CA LYS A 379 6.55 1.48 21.97
C LYS A 379 5.82 1.11 23.26
N ASP A 380 4.51 1.32 23.28
CA ASP A 380 3.66 0.96 24.42
C ASP A 380 3.40 -0.56 24.47
N MET A 381 4.44 -1.30 24.86
CA MET A 381 4.40 -2.74 25.06
C MET A 381 5.63 -3.20 25.83
N ASP A 382 5.44 -4.03 26.85
CA ASP A 382 6.55 -4.64 27.59
C ASP A 382 6.79 -6.10 27.17
N ARG A 383 7.75 -6.75 27.83
CA ARG A 383 8.10 -8.15 27.59
C ARG A 383 6.92 -9.08 27.88
N ASP A 384 6.21 -8.85 28.97
CA ASP A 384 5.18 -9.76 29.46
C ASP A 384 3.95 -9.68 28.54
N ASP A 385 3.58 -8.50 28.06
CA ASP A 385 2.56 -8.32 27.01
C ASP A 385 2.83 -9.21 25.78
N ILE A 386 4.09 -9.26 25.31
CA ILE A 386 4.49 -10.05 24.14
C ILE A 386 4.38 -11.55 24.43
N LEU A 387 4.81 -11.98 25.63
CA LEU A 387 4.76 -13.38 26.02
C LEU A 387 3.31 -13.86 26.23
N ILE A 388 2.46 -13.04 26.84
CA ILE A 388 1.02 -13.30 27.00
C ILE A 388 0.34 -13.44 25.64
N ALA A 389 0.63 -12.55 24.69
CA ALA A 389 0.07 -12.65 23.35
C ALA A 389 0.55 -13.90 22.59
N ALA A 390 1.83 -14.27 22.74
CA ALA A 390 2.34 -15.51 22.17
C ALA A 390 1.70 -16.76 22.80
N GLU A 391 1.53 -16.78 24.14
CA GLU A 391 0.85 -17.84 24.87
C GLU A 391 -0.62 -17.98 24.43
N THR A 392 -1.33 -16.86 24.33
CA THR A 392 -2.71 -16.79 23.86
C THR A 392 -2.81 -17.36 22.44
N ALA A 393 -1.92 -16.96 21.54
CA ALA A 393 -1.89 -17.47 20.17
C ALA A 393 -1.64 -18.99 20.13
N PHE A 394 -0.66 -19.50 20.88
CA PHE A 394 -0.37 -20.94 20.87
C PHE A 394 -1.49 -21.77 21.51
N THR A 395 -2.12 -21.28 22.59
CA THR A 395 -3.28 -21.92 23.23
C THR A 395 -4.44 -22.04 22.26
N ASN A 396 -4.64 -21.05 21.40
CA ASN A 396 -5.66 -21.02 20.36
C ASN A 396 -5.25 -21.75 19.06
N GLY A 397 -4.10 -22.43 19.08
CA GLY A 397 -3.67 -23.35 18.03
C GLY A 397 -2.98 -22.71 16.83
N TRP A 398 -2.52 -21.47 16.93
CA TRP A 398 -1.57 -20.94 15.95
C TRP A 398 -0.25 -21.71 16.04
N ARG A 399 0.33 -22.08 14.90
CA ARG A 399 1.63 -22.77 14.84
C ARG A 399 2.77 -21.89 14.38
N LEU A 400 2.46 -20.81 13.69
CA LEU A 400 3.42 -19.91 13.08
C LEU A 400 3.25 -18.50 13.67
N LEU A 401 4.30 -17.99 14.30
CA LEU A 401 4.44 -16.58 14.65
C LEU A 401 5.41 -15.88 13.69
N LYS A 402 5.09 -14.66 13.29
CA LYS A 402 5.98 -13.76 12.56
C LYS A 402 6.38 -12.63 13.51
N LEU A 403 7.67 -12.47 13.74
CA LEU A 403 8.23 -11.45 14.64
C LEU A 403 9.03 -10.45 13.83
N TYR A 404 8.82 -9.16 14.10
CA TYR A 404 9.54 -8.06 13.45
C TYR A 404 10.34 -7.29 14.49
N PHE A 405 11.65 -7.22 14.24
CA PHE A 405 12.60 -6.41 15.01
C PHE A 405 13.36 -5.49 14.08
N MET A 406 13.90 -4.44 14.67
CA MET A 406 14.75 -3.48 14.01
C MET A 406 16.03 -3.30 14.84
N ILE A 407 17.17 -3.17 14.17
CA ILE A 407 18.47 -2.95 14.80
C ILE A 407 19.06 -1.61 14.38
N GLY A 408 19.89 -1.03 15.25
CA GLY A 408 20.54 0.26 15.01
C GLY A 408 19.76 1.46 15.51
N PHE A 409 18.87 1.27 16.49
CA PHE A 409 18.21 2.40 17.15
C PHE A 409 19.20 3.26 17.95
N PRO A 410 18.89 4.55 18.17
CA PRO A 410 19.65 5.41 19.08
C PRO A 410 19.74 4.78 20.48
N SER A 411 20.92 4.85 21.10
CA SER A 411 21.23 4.24 22.41
C SER A 411 21.13 2.69 22.48
N GLU A 412 21.01 1.97 21.36
CA GLU A 412 20.97 0.50 21.35
C GLU A 412 22.32 -0.10 21.83
N THR A 413 22.24 -1.03 22.76
CA THR A 413 23.40 -1.72 23.33
C THR A 413 23.40 -3.22 23.00
N ARG A 414 24.46 -3.93 23.38
CA ARG A 414 24.55 -5.38 23.17
C ARG A 414 23.48 -6.13 23.95
N GLU A 415 23.15 -5.66 25.16
CA GLU A 415 22.10 -6.21 26.02
C GLU A 415 20.73 -6.19 25.33
N ASP A 416 20.46 -5.19 24.47
CA ASP A 416 19.21 -5.15 23.71
C ASP A 416 19.14 -6.24 22.64
N LEU A 417 20.27 -6.55 22.01
CA LEU A 417 20.38 -7.66 21.06
C LEU A 417 20.24 -9.01 21.77
N ASP A 418 20.80 -9.14 22.96
CA ASP A 418 20.57 -10.32 23.81
C ASP A 418 19.09 -10.42 24.22
N GLY A 419 18.43 -9.30 24.52
CA GLY A 419 16.99 -9.26 24.78
C GLY A 419 16.14 -9.81 23.63
N ILE A 420 16.54 -9.59 22.37
CA ILE A 420 15.87 -10.21 21.20
C ILE A 420 16.02 -11.74 21.27
N VAL A 421 17.24 -12.22 21.52
CA VAL A 421 17.53 -13.66 21.61
C VAL A 421 16.72 -14.30 22.73
N ASP A 422 16.69 -13.68 23.91
CA ASP A 422 16.00 -14.19 25.10
C ASP A 422 14.48 -14.18 24.95
N LEU A 423 13.93 -13.15 24.32
CA LEU A 423 12.51 -13.07 24.00
C LEU A 423 12.11 -14.20 23.05
N VAL A 424 12.87 -14.42 21.96
CA VAL A 424 12.62 -15.53 21.03
C VAL A 424 12.71 -16.88 21.75
N GLN A 425 13.72 -17.09 22.60
CA GLN A 425 13.84 -18.32 23.39
C GLN A 425 12.65 -18.54 24.33
N SER A 426 12.15 -17.48 24.96
CA SER A 426 10.98 -17.54 25.84
C SER A 426 9.73 -17.95 25.06
N ILE A 427 9.50 -17.35 23.88
CA ILE A 427 8.39 -17.70 22.98
C ILE A 427 8.48 -19.17 22.55
N ILE A 428 9.68 -19.68 22.26
CA ILE A 428 9.89 -21.09 21.90
C ILE A 428 9.46 -22.02 23.04
N ARG A 429 9.85 -21.70 24.29
CA ARG A 429 9.46 -22.48 25.47
C ARG A 429 7.94 -22.51 25.67
N ILE A 430 7.28 -21.36 25.53
CA ILE A 430 5.81 -21.27 25.60
C ILE A 430 5.18 -22.11 24.49
N GLY A 431 5.69 -22.05 23.26
CA GLY A 431 5.18 -22.87 22.16
C GLY A 431 5.30 -24.37 22.42
N TYR A 432 6.41 -24.84 22.98
CA TYR A 432 6.54 -26.24 23.40
C TYR A 432 5.53 -26.64 24.48
N ASP A 433 5.32 -25.78 25.47
CA ASP A 433 4.36 -26.03 26.56
C ASP A 433 2.93 -26.14 26.03
N LYS A 434 2.49 -25.19 25.18
CA LYS A 434 1.10 -25.13 24.71
C LYS A 434 0.79 -26.03 23.52
N LEU A 435 1.69 -26.13 22.55
CA LEU A 435 1.46 -26.94 21.33
C LEU A 435 1.91 -28.39 21.48
N LYS A 436 2.65 -28.72 22.55
CA LYS A 436 3.37 -30.00 22.75
C LYS A 436 4.34 -30.33 21.60
N LYS A 437 4.69 -29.33 20.79
CA LYS A 437 5.60 -29.38 19.63
C LYS A 437 6.28 -28.03 19.46
N ALA A 438 7.38 -28.00 18.73
CA ALA A 438 8.09 -26.76 18.46
C ALA A 438 7.22 -25.79 17.63
N PRO A 439 7.08 -24.51 18.03
CA PRO A 439 6.43 -23.50 17.21
C PRO A 439 7.31 -23.13 16.01
N GLN A 440 6.69 -22.73 14.91
CA GLN A 440 7.39 -22.08 13.81
C GLN A 440 7.48 -20.57 14.07
N ILE A 441 8.67 -20.00 13.91
CA ILE A 441 8.90 -18.57 14.09
C ILE A 441 9.58 -18.02 12.84
N ASN A 442 8.96 -17.05 12.18
CA ASN A 442 9.60 -16.26 11.14
C ASN A 442 10.09 -14.95 11.76
N LEU A 443 11.40 -14.79 11.90
CA LEU A 443 12.03 -13.62 12.49
C LEU A 443 12.57 -12.70 11.40
N SER A 444 11.99 -11.52 11.27
CA SER A 444 12.47 -10.46 10.36
C SER A 444 13.26 -9.43 11.15
N VAL A 445 14.48 -9.13 10.69
CA VAL A 445 15.33 -8.08 11.28
C VAL A 445 15.67 -7.04 10.22
N SER A 446 15.10 -5.85 10.35
CA SER A 446 15.38 -4.67 9.51
C SER A 446 16.41 -3.74 10.17
N SER A 447 16.99 -2.83 9.39
CA SER A 447 17.84 -1.76 9.93
C SER A 447 16.99 -0.53 10.22
N PHE A 448 17.29 0.19 11.30
CA PHE A 448 16.67 1.48 11.59
C PHE A 448 17.09 2.52 10.55
N ILE A 449 16.10 3.25 10.04
CA ILE A 449 16.27 4.34 9.09
C ILE A 449 15.65 5.59 9.74
N PRO A 450 16.46 6.60 10.10
CA PRO A 450 15.94 7.88 10.54
C PRO A 450 15.07 8.51 9.45
N LYS A 451 13.82 8.83 9.76
CA LYS A 451 12.86 9.42 8.81
C LYS A 451 12.59 10.89 9.12
N PRO A 452 12.31 11.73 8.10
CA PRO A 452 11.93 13.12 8.30
C PRO A 452 10.65 13.21 9.13
N HIS A 453 10.46 14.32 9.85
CA HIS A 453 9.30 14.55 10.72
C HIS A 453 9.15 13.57 11.88
N THR A 454 10.26 12.99 12.36
CA THR A 454 10.28 12.11 13.54
C THR A 454 11.19 12.69 14.62
N PRO A 455 10.99 12.35 15.91
CA PRO A 455 11.96 12.69 16.96
C PRO A 455 13.39 12.24 16.66
N PHE A 456 13.58 11.15 15.89
CA PHE A 456 14.89 10.65 15.50
C PHE A 456 15.42 11.19 14.17
N GLN A 457 14.80 12.20 13.55
CA GLN A 457 15.25 12.73 12.26
C GLN A 457 16.68 13.31 12.30
N TRP A 458 17.16 13.68 13.49
CA TRP A 458 18.51 14.20 13.73
C TRP A 458 19.55 13.12 14.03
N GLU A 459 19.13 11.88 14.28
CA GLU A 459 20.02 10.80 14.72
C GLU A 459 20.82 10.22 13.56
N ALA A 460 22.03 9.71 13.83
CA ALA A 460 22.77 8.99 12.82
C ALA A 460 22.08 7.67 12.45
N MET A 461 22.27 7.22 11.22
CA MET A 461 22.01 5.84 10.83
C MET A 461 23.30 5.04 11.01
N ASP A 462 23.22 3.85 11.62
CA ASP A 462 24.37 2.96 11.72
C ASP A 462 24.95 2.62 10.34
N GLY A 463 26.28 2.64 10.24
CA GLY A 463 26.99 2.25 9.02
C GLY A 463 26.89 0.76 8.71
N GLU A 464 27.21 0.39 7.46
CA GLU A 464 27.08 -0.99 6.96
C GLU A 464 27.81 -2.02 7.83
N ALA A 465 29.03 -1.71 8.26
CA ALA A 465 29.85 -2.62 9.06
C ALA A 465 29.19 -2.97 10.41
N VAL A 466 28.66 -1.96 11.10
CA VAL A 466 27.98 -2.10 12.40
C VAL A 466 26.69 -2.92 12.23
N LEU A 467 25.86 -2.58 11.25
CA LEU A 467 24.63 -3.32 10.97
C LEU A 467 24.90 -4.80 10.59
N ARG A 468 25.96 -5.07 9.82
CA ARG A 468 26.42 -6.43 9.49
C ARG A 468 26.84 -7.19 10.74
N GLU A 469 27.57 -6.55 11.65
CA GLU A 469 28.01 -7.15 12.91
C GLU A 469 26.83 -7.51 13.81
N LYS A 470 25.93 -6.54 14.07
CA LYS A 470 24.71 -6.74 14.88
C LYS A 470 23.83 -7.87 14.33
N ARG A 471 23.66 -7.92 13.01
CA ARG A 471 22.93 -9.01 12.35
C ARG A 471 23.62 -10.37 12.49
N ARG A 472 24.94 -10.42 12.27
CA ARG A 472 25.72 -11.65 12.41
C ARG A 472 25.64 -12.18 13.83
N TYR A 473 25.69 -11.29 14.82
CA TYR A 473 25.50 -11.63 16.23
C TYR A 473 24.17 -12.36 16.47
N LEU A 474 23.04 -11.78 16.05
CA LEU A 474 21.72 -12.38 16.19
C LEU A 474 21.60 -13.72 15.42
N PHE A 475 22.10 -13.76 14.18
CA PHE A 475 22.05 -14.96 13.36
C PHE A 475 22.81 -16.12 14.00
N ASN A 476 24.02 -15.88 14.52
CA ASN A 476 24.84 -16.92 15.14
C ASN A 476 24.16 -17.51 16.39
N ARG A 477 23.47 -16.68 17.18
CA ARG A 477 22.78 -17.12 18.40
C ARG A 477 21.46 -17.84 18.13
N LEU A 478 20.77 -17.53 17.03
CA LEU A 478 19.44 -18.03 16.72
C LEU A 478 19.40 -19.14 15.65
N SER A 479 20.41 -19.23 14.79
CA SER A 479 20.48 -20.24 13.71
C SER A 479 20.49 -21.69 14.18
N LYS A 480 20.87 -21.94 15.44
CA LYS A 480 20.77 -23.27 16.07
C LYS A 480 19.32 -23.77 16.23
N TYR A 481 18.33 -22.88 16.22
CA TYR A 481 16.92 -23.26 16.33
C TYR A 481 16.32 -23.51 14.95
N ARG A 482 16.19 -24.79 14.56
CA ARG A 482 15.70 -25.22 13.23
C ARG A 482 14.34 -24.65 12.81
N PHE A 483 13.48 -24.32 13.77
CA PHE A 483 12.13 -23.79 13.54
C PHE A 483 12.07 -22.25 13.56
N VAL A 484 13.21 -21.57 13.73
CA VAL A 484 13.34 -20.12 13.60
C VAL A 484 13.91 -19.79 12.22
N ARG A 485 13.08 -19.23 11.35
CA ARG A 485 13.48 -18.74 10.03
C ARG A 485 13.89 -17.29 10.12
N PHE A 486 15.20 -17.03 10.06
CA PHE A 486 15.76 -15.69 10.06
C PHE A 486 15.69 -15.07 8.65
N LYS A 487 14.87 -14.03 8.46
CA LYS A 487 14.80 -13.24 7.23
C LYS A 487 15.76 -12.06 7.33
N ARG A 488 16.65 -11.94 6.33
CA ARG A 488 17.65 -10.88 6.22
C ARG A 488 17.12 -9.82 5.24
N HIS A 489 17.03 -8.56 5.68
CA HIS A 489 16.80 -7.43 4.78
C HIS A 489 18.12 -6.97 4.14
N ASP A 490 18.16 -6.48 2.91
CA ASP A 490 19.41 -5.94 2.38
C ASP A 490 19.81 -4.66 3.15
N ILE A 491 21.06 -4.57 3.62
CA ILE A 491 21.58 -3.39 4.35
C ILE A 491 21.82 -2.23 3.38
N LYS A 492 22.28 -2.53 2.18
CA LYS A 492 22.55 -1.52 1.15
C LYS A 492 21.26 -0.87 0.66
N ASN A 493 20.16 -1.63 0.57
CA ASN A 493 18.82 -1.05 0.37
C ASN A 493 18.46 -0.06 1.48
N SER A 494 18.64 -0.46 2.76
CA SER A 494 18.36 0.44 3.88
C SER A 494 19.22 1.70 3.87
N ILE A 495 20.50 1.58 3.50
CA ILE A 495 21.41 2.73 3.37
C ILE A 495 20.93 3.68 2.29
N LEU A 496 20.61 3.16 1.09
CA LEU A 496 20.11 3.98 -0.01
C LEU A 496 18.78 4.65 0.36
N GLU A 497 17.87 3.91 1.00
CA GLU A 497 16.61 4.46 1.50
C GLU A 497 16.87 5.57 2.52
N GLY A 498 17.79 5.38 3.47
CA GLY A 498 18.17 6.42 4.44
C GLY A 498 18.76 7.67 3.81
N VAL A 499 19.58 7.51 2.77
CA VAL A 499 20.13 8.63 2.00
C VAL A 499 19.02 9.47 1.36
N PHE A 500 18.10 8.84 0.64
CA PHE A 500 17.00 9.56 0.00
C PHE A 500 15.95 10.06 1.02
N SER A 501 15.70 9.34 2.10
CA SER A 501 14.72 9.73 3.13
C SER A 501 15.08 11.08 3.75
N ARG A 502 16.38 11.28 3.99
CA ARG A 502 16.93 12.49 4.61
C ARG A 502 17.71 13.37 3.63
N GLY A 503 17.57 13.11 2.34
CA GLY A 503 18.32 13.77 1.29
C GLY A 503 17.89 15.20 1.02
N ASP A 504 18.68 15.90 0.22
CA ASP A 504 18.35 17.22 -0.33
C ASP A 504 18.40 17.23 -1.86
N ARG A 505 18.23 18.42 -2.44
CA ARG A 505 18.12 18.62 -3.90
C ARG A 505 19.33 18.15 -4.71
N ARG A 506 20.52 17.97 -4.09
CA ARG A 506 21.71 17.44 -4.78
C ARG A 506 21.52 15.98 -5.22
N LEU A 507 20.66 15.22 -4.54
CA LEU A 507 20.38 13.83 -4.92
C LEU A 507 19.62 13.70 -6.24
N ASN A 508 19.04 14.78 -6.77
CA ASN A 508 18.35 14.75 -8.04
C ASN A 508 19.28 14.32 -9.19
N SER A 509 20.50 14.86 -9.25
CA SER A 509 21.46 14.50 -10.29
C SER A 509 21.99 13.07 -10.11
N VAL A 510 22.21 12.63 -8.87
CA VAL A 510 22.62 11.25 -8.56
C VAL A 510 21.56 10.25 -9.04
N LEU A 511 20.28 10.50 -8.73
CA LEU A 511 19.16 9.67 -9.17
C LEU A 511 19.11 9.53 -10.69
N LEU A 512 19.22 10.64 -11.43
CA LEU A 512 19.27 10.62 -12.89
C LEU A 512 20.49 9.85 -13.42
N SER A 513 21.64 10.00 -12.77
CA SER A 513 22.90 9.36 -13.16
C SER A 513 22.85 7.84 -12.94
N ALA A 514 22.31 7.37 -11.80
CA ALA A 514 22.09 5.96 -11.51
C ALA A 514 21.06 5.34 -12.47
N TRP A 515 19.95 6.03 -12.71
CA TRP A 515 18.92 5.57 -13.65
C TRP A 515 19.47 5.44 -15.09
N LYS A 516 20.28 6.40 -15.56
CA LYS A 516 20.95 6.33 -16.88
C LYS A 516 21.92 5.14 -17.00
N LYS A 517 22.50 4.69 -15.88
CA LYS A 517 23.37 3.51 -15.80
C LYS A 517 22.61 2.19 -15.70
N GLY A 518 21.28 2.22 -15.55
CA GLY A 518 20.42 1.03 -15.55
C GLY A 518 19.77 0.69 -14.22
N ALA A 519 19.90 1.53 -13.18
CA ALA A 519 19.17 1.32 -11.92
C ALA A 519 17.65 1.32 -12.16
N ARG A 520 16.98 0.24 -11.75
CA ARG A 520 15.53 0.02 -11.89
C ARG A 520 15.06 -0.82 -10.70
N PHE A 521 13.84 -0.58 -10.23
CA PHE A 521 13.22 -1.41 -9.20
C PHE A 521 14.14 -1.64 -7.98
N ASP A 522 14.71 -0.56 -7.42
CA ASP A 522 15.73 -0.67 -6.35
C ASP A 522 15.19 -1.29 -5.04
N GLY A 523 13.87 -1.39 -4.89
CA GLY A 523 13.24 -2.16 -3.80
C GLY A 523 13.24 -3.68 -4.00
N TRP A 524 13.56 -4.17 -5.19
CA TRP A 524 13.54 -5.59 -5.55
C TRP A 524 14.95 -6.16 -5.54
N ASN A 525 15.17 -7.21 -4.73
CA ASN A 525 16.50 -7.79 -4.56
C ASN A 525 17.07 -8.38 -5.85
N GLU A 526 16.21 -8.78 -6.80
CA GLU A 526 16.61 -9.36 -8.09
C GLU A 526 17.27 -8.35 -9.03
N THR A 527 16.97 -7.05 -8.86
CA THR A 527 17.42 -5.97 -9.75
C THR A 527 18.31 -4.94 -9.05
N PHE A 528 18.30 -4.91 -7.72
CA PHE A 528 19.09 -3.95 -6.96
C PHE A 528 20.60 -4.16 -7.13
N ASP A 529 21.30 -3.11 -7.55
CA ASP A 529 22.76 -3.07 -7.63
C ASP A 529 23.30 -1.76 -7.04
N PHE A 530 23.85 -1.85 -5.83
CA PHE A 530 24.44 -0.70 -5.16
C PHE A 530 25.70 -0.16 -5.86
N GLY A 531 26.39 -0.96 -6.66
CA GLY A 531 27.57 -0.51 -7.41
C GLY A 531 27.22 0.60 -8.41
N ILE A 532 26.03 0.52 -9.03
CA ILE A 532 25.51 1.57 -9.91
C ILE A 532 25.36 2.89 -9.14
N TRP A 533 24.88 2.83 -7.90
CA TRP A 533 24.70 3.99 -7.04
C TRP A 533 26.03 4.57 -6.57
N GLU A 534 26.99 3.74 -6.17
CA GLU A 534 28.35 4.19 -5.80
C GLU A 534 29.03 4.93 -6.95
N GLU A 535 28.87 4.44 -8.18
CA GLU A 535 29.38 5.13 -9.38
C GLU A 535 28.65 6.44 -9.66
N ALA A 536 27.34 6.50 -9.44
CA ALA A 536 26.55 7.73 -9.59
C ALA A 536 26.98 8.79 -8.58
N PHE A 537 27.13 8.44 -7.30
CA PHE A 537 27.67 9.34 -6.26
C PHE A 537 29.06 9.86 -6.61
N ARG A 538 29.96 8.98 -7.07
CA ARG A 538 31.31 9.36 -7.49
C ARG A 538 31.30 10.33 -8.67
N LYS A 539 30.45 10.09 -9.66
CA LYS A 539 30.33 10.94 -10.85
C LYS A 539 29.81 12.34 -10.51
N GLU A 540 28.84 12.43 -9.60
CA GLU A 540 28.26 13.71 -9.17
C GLU A 540 29.07 14.37 -8.05
N ASN A 541 30.22 13.79 -7.67
CA ASN A 541 31.09 14.27 -6.59
C ASN A 541 30.34 14.54 -5.27
N LEU A 542 29.47 13.61 -4.88
CA LEU A 542 28.65 13.71 -3.68
C LEU A 542 28.89 12.51 -2.78
N ASP A 543 29.37 12.75 -1.57
CA ASP A 543 29.44 11.71 -0.54
C ASP A 543 28.06 11.48 0.08
N PHE A 544 27.55 10.25 -0.02
CA PHE A 544 26.25 9.90 0.53
C PHE A 544 26.26 9.85 2.08
N SER A 545 27.43 9.77 2.72
CA SER A 545 27.57 9.77 4.18
C SER A 545 27.01 11.06 4.83
N ILE A 546 27.01 12.17 4.08
CA ILE A 546 26.39 13.46 4.42
C ILE A 546 24.90 13.30 4.79
N PHE A 547 24.19 12.32 4.23
CA PHE A 547 22.77 12.11 4.52
C PHE A 547 22.52 11.11 5.66
N LEU A 548 23.58 10.48 6.17
CA LEU A 548 23.50 9.40 7.16
C LEU A 548 23.98 9.79 8.55
N HIS A 549 24.84 10.80 8.68
CA HIS A 549 25.37 11.27 9.96
C HIS A 549 24.32 11.95 10.87
N GLU A 550 24.71 12.18 12.13
CA GLU A 550 23.93 12.94 13.11
C GLU A 550 23.85 14.42 12.72
N ARG A 551 22.70 15.07 12.91
CA ARG A 551 22.47 16.46 12.54
C ARG A 551 22.27 17.35 13.76
N ASP A 552 22.80 18.57 13.69
CA ASP A 552 22.55 19.58 14.70
C ASP A 552 21.06 20.00 14.70
N PRO A 553 20.31 19.79 15.81
CA PRO A 553 18.93 20.25 15.93
C PRO A 553 18.75 21.77 15.93
N GLY A 554 19.80 22.58 15.91
CA GLY A 554 19.77 24.01 15.63
C GLY A 554 19.79 24.38 14.14
N ARG A 555 20.19 23.47 13.24
CA ARG A 555 20.31 23.73 11.80
C ARG A 555 19.00 23.45 11.04
N PRO A 556 18.70 24.20 9.97
CA PRO A 556 17.53 23.93 9.14
C PRO A 556 17.69 22.63 8.36
N LEU A 557 16.61 21.85 8.27
CA LEU A 557 16.53 20.61 7.50
C LEU A 557 15.86 20.85 6.12
N PRO A 558 16.11 19.99 5.11
CA PRO A 558 15.53 20.14 3.78
C PRO A 558 14.00 20.16 3.74
N TRP A 559 13.32 19.63 4.75
CA TRP A 559 11.86 19.53 4.86
C TRP A 559 11.26 20.40 5.98
N ASP A 560 12.04 21.26 6.64
CA ASP A 560 11.57 22.06 7.79
C ASP A 560 10.42 23.03 7.43
N PHE A 561 10.27 23.36 6.14
CA PHE A 561 9.19 24.20 5.66
C PHE A 561 7.81 23.51 5.64
N ILE A 562 7.74 22.19 5.87
CA ILE A 562 6.50 21.43 5.83
C ILE A 562 5.90 21.32 7.24
N GLU A 563 4.69 21.85 7.43
CA GLU A 563 3.98 21.74 8.71
C GLU A 563 3.12 20.47 8.74
N THR A 564 3.54 19.50 9.53
CA THR A 564 2.81 18.24 9.76
C THR A 564 1.82 18.31 10.94
N GLY A 565 1.80 19.43 11.65
CA GLY A 565 1.10 19.58 12.93
C GLY A 565 1.89 19.15 14.16
N MET A 566 3.05 18.52 13.98
CA MET A 566 4.02 18.32 15.05
C MET A 566 5.06 19.43 15.04
N THR A 567 5.20 20.13 16.16
CA THR A 567 6.17 21.24 16.28
C THR A 567 7.59 20.69 16.49
N ARG A 568 8.60 21.40 15.97
CA ARG A 568 10.02 21.09 16.23
C ARG A 568 10.32 20.90 17.72
N GLY A 569 9.80 21.80 18.56
CA GLY A 569 9.97 21.72 20.01
C GLY A 569 9.35 20.47 20.63
N HIS A 570 8.24 19.96 20.10
CA HIS A 570 7.67 18.68 20.55
C HIS A 570 8.57 17.50 20.16
N LEU A 571 9.06 17.46 18.91
CA LEU A 571 9.96 16.41 18.43
C LEU A 571 11.26 16.35 19.25
N LEU A 572 11.83 17.52 19.60
CA LEU A 572 13.01 17.60 20.46
C LEU A 572 12.74 17.11 21.88
N ARG A 573 11.61 17.50 22.49
CA ARG A 573 11.23 16.97 23.82
C ARG A 573 11.07 15.45 23.81
N GLU A 574 10.50 14.89 22.74
CA GLU A 574 10.41 13.42 22.62
C GLU A 574 11.78 12.77 22.41
N ARG A 575 12.69 13.41 21.66
CA ARG A 575 14.09 12.99 21.55
C ARG A 575 14.77 12.95 22.92
N ASP A 576 14.63 14.00 23.73
CA ASP A 576 15.21 14.07 25.08
C ASP A 576 14.64 12.97 26.00
N ARG A 577 13.32 12.73 25.94
CA ARG A 577 12.67 11.63 26.66
C ARG A 577 13.17 10.27 26.22
N ALA A 578 13.51 10.09 24.94
CA ALA A 578 14.08 8.85 24.43
C ALA A 578 15.42 8.54 25.13
N TYR A 579 16.31 9.52 25.25
CA TYR A 579 17.60 9.36 25.93
C TYR A 579 17.47 9.10 27.43
N ARG A 580 16.37 9.54 28.05
CA ARG A 580 16.02 9.23 29.44
C ARG A 580 15.23 7.92 29.60
N ALA A 581 14.93 7.23 28.49
CA ALA A 581 14.05 6.05 28.45
C ALA A 581 12.68 6.27 29.13
N GLU A 582 12.16 7.50 29.03
CA GLU A 582 10.84 7.88 29.53
C GLU A 582 9.76 7.59 28.47
N THR A 583 8.60 7.11 28.92
CA THR A 583 7.45 6.88 28.04
C THR A 583 6.61 8.15 27.89
N THR A 584 5.97 8.26 26.73
CA THR A 584 4.94 9.25 26.46
C THR A 584 3.64 8.50 26.19
N PRO A 585 2.56 8.77 26.97
CA PRO A 585 1.30 8.03 26.86
C PRO A 585 0.64 8.21 25.50
N SER A 586 -0.33 7.35 25.21
CA SER A 586 -1.12 7.43 23.98
C SER A 586 -1.99 8.70 23.94
N CYS A 587 -2.30 9.20 22.75
CA CYS A 587 -3.26 10.30 22.57
C CYS A 587 -4.67 9.97 23.07
N LEU A 588 -4.99 8.68 23.25
CA LEU A 588 -6.23 8.21 23.86
C LEU A 588 -6.28 8.44 25.38
N GLU A 589 -5.11 8.46 26.04
CA GLU A 589 -4.99 8.44 27.51
C GLU A 589 -4.79 9.84 28.12
N THR A 590 -4.45 10.86 27.31
CA THR A 590 -4.05 12.18 27.83
C THR A 590 -5.13 13.26 27.70
N LEU A 591 -5.29 14.13 28.71
CA LEU A 591 -6.03 15.41 28.63
C LEU A 591 -5.14 16.44 27.90
N CYS A 592 -5.41 16.66 26.61
CA CYS A 592 -4.50 17.24 25.60
C CYS A 592 -4.29 18.77 25.69
N ALA A 593 -3.01 19.22 25.58
CA ALA A 593 -2.61 20.59 25.18
C ALA A 593 -1.13 20.76 24.74
N SER A 594 -0.23 19.78 24.99
CA SER A 594 1.23 19.99 24.92
C SER A 594 1.88 19.89 23.52
N CYS A 595 1.27 19.18 22.56
CA CYS A 595 1.78 19.09 21.18
C CYS A 595 1.15 20.12 20.23
N ARG A 596 -0.03 20.67 20.58
CA ARG A 596 -0.88 21.57 19.75
C ARG A 596 -1.27 21.03 18.37
N GLY A 597 -0.99 19.75 18.06
CA GLY A 597 -1.28 19.16 16.76
C GLY A 597 -2.77 19.01 16.48
N CYS A 598 -3.62 18.81 17.50
CA CYS A 598 -5.08 18.70 17.28
C CYS A 598 -5.73 20.04 16.96
N CYS A 599 -5.01 21.17 17.03
CA CYS A 599 -5.52 22.44 16.50
C CYS A 599 -5.72 22.40 14.97
N PHE A 600 -5.27 21.33 14.29
CA PHE A 600 -5.46 21.09 12.86
C PHE A 600 -6.82 20.44 12.53
N SER A 601 -7.53 19.86 13.50
CA SER A 601 -8.87 19.29 13.30
C SER A 601 -9.66 19.32 14.61
N SER A 602 -10.83 19.94 14.58
CA SER A 602 -11.75 20.06 15.73
C SER A 602 -12.43 18.74 16.13
N ILE A 603 -12.14 17.62 15.44
CA ILE A 603 -13.04 16.45 15.40
C ILE A 603 -12.50 15.22 16.17
N TYR A 604 -11.26 15.21 16.67
CA TYR A 604 -10.80 14.05 17.46
C TYR A 604 -11.57 13.91 18.78
N ARG A 605 -12.53 12.98 18.81
CA ARG A 605 -13.29 12.60 19.99
C ARG A 605 -12.58 11.48 20.72
N LYS A 606 -12.50 11.59 22.04
CA LYS A 606 -11.92 10.53 22.90
C LYS A 606 -12.91 9.41 23.19
N THR A 607 -14.20 9.70 23.11
CA THR A 607 -15.29 8.76 23.36
C THR A 607 -16.22 8.75 22.16
N TYR A 608 -16.61 7.54 21.75
CA TYR A 608 -17.53 7.31 20.66
C TYR A 608 -18.78 6.62 21.22
N PRO A 609 -19.99 7.04 20.84
CA PRO A 609 -21.20 6.34 21.24
C PRO A 609 -21.21 4.91 20.66
N PRO A 610 -21.98 3.99 21.26
CA PRO A 610 -22.19 2.66 20.65
C PRO A 610 -22.71 2.82 19.21
N PRO A 611 -22.21 2.04 18.25
CA PRO A 611 -22.64 2.18 16.87
C PRO A 611 -24.04 1.60 16.66
N SER A 612 -24.86 2.24 15.85
CA SER A 612 -26.13 1.70 15.36
C SER A 612 -25.91 1.00 14.01
N ILE A 613 -25.48 -0.26 14.05
CA ILE A 613 -25.21 -1.04 12.83
C ILE A 613 -26.50 -1.75 12.39
N PRO A 614 -26.99 -1.58 11.15
CA PRO A 614 -28.15 -2.31 10.66
C PRO A 614 -27.89 -3.81 10.57
N GLU A 615 -28.88 -4.62 10.97
CA GLU A 615 -28.89 -6.05 10.68
C GLU A 615 -28.86 -6.30 9.17
N SER A 616 -28.23 -7.40 8.78
CA SER A 616 -28.12 -7.78 7.38
C SER A 616 -29.45 -8.30 6.84
N GLU A 617 -29.84 -7.80 5.67
CA GLU A 617 -30.99 -8.36 4.97
C GLU A 617 -30.67 -9.77 4.46
N ALA A 618 -31.55 -10.73 4.78
CA ALA A 618 -31.45 -12.07 4.25
C ALA A 618 -31.49 -12.04 2.71
N LYS A 619 -30.47 -12.62 2.06
CA LYS A 619 -30.42 -12.74 0.60
C LYS A 619 -31.65 -13.50 0.09
N LYS A 620 -32.44 -12.88 -0.79
CA LYS A 620 -33.48 -13.57 -1.56
C LYS A 620 -32.82 -14.44 -2.63
N ARG A 621 -32.85 -15.76 -2.44
CA ARG A 621 -32.24 -16.72 -3.39
C ARG A 621 -33.20 -17.00 -4.54
N HIS A 622 -32.71 -16.84 -5.78
CA HIS A 622 -33.42 -17.24 -7.00
C HIS A 622 -33.19 -18.72 -7.34
N SER A 623 -33.16 -19.60 -6.35
CA SER A 623 -32.86 -21.03 -6.53
C SER A 623 -33.67 -21.90 -5.59
N SER A 624 -33.95 -23.13 -6.03
CA SER A 624 -34.61 -24.15 -5.21
C SER A 624 -33.57 -25.14 -4.68
N PRO A 625 -33.66 -25.59 -3.42
CA PRO A 625 -32.80 -26.65 -2.90
C PRO A 625 -32.91 -27.92 -3.77
N ALA A 626 -31.76 -28.54 -4.08
CA ALA A 626 -31.69 -29.80 -4.79
C ALA A 626 -31.74 -30.99 -3.81
N ASP A 627 -32.16 -32.16 -4.29
CA ASP A 627 -32.06 -33.43 -3.56
C ASP A 627 -30.63 -33.99 -3.68
N GLY A 628 -29.67 -33.30 -3.05
CA GLY A 628 -28.24 -33.61 -3.09
C GLY A 628 -27.39 -32.66 -3.96
N GLU A 629 -26.08 -32.91 -3.99
CA GLU A 629 -25.13 -32.10 -4.76
C GLU A 629 -25.27 -32.36 -6.27
N VAL A 630 -25.54 -31.30 -7.04
CA VAL A 630 -25.62 -31.30 -8.51
C VAL A 630 -24.33 -30.72 -9.09
N ARG A 631 -23.86 -31.28 -10.22
CA ARG A 631 -22.72 -30.76 -10.97
C ARG A 631 -23.20 -30.03 -12.20
N TYR A 632 -22.61 -28.87 -12.48
CA TYR A 632 -22.92 -28.03 -13.62
C TYR A 632 -21.69 -27.90 -14.51
N LEU A 633 -21.77 -28.44 -15.73
CA LEU A 633 -20.76 -28.27 -16.76
C LEU A 633 -21.03 -26.97 -17.51
N VAL A 634 -20.11 -26.01 -17.40
CA VAL A 634 -20.18 -24.72 -18.08
C VAL A 634 -19.27 -24.75 -19.31
N VAL A 635 -19.85 -24.48 -20.48
CA VAL A 635 -19.15 -24.28 -21.75
C VAL A 635 -18.94 -22.80 -21.96
N TYR A 636 -17.71 -22.36 -22.16
CA TYR A 636 -17.40 -20.94 -22.37
C TYR A 636 -16.34 -20.73 -23.46
N SER A 637 -16.30 -19.53 -24.03
CA SER A 637 -15.20 -19.07 -24.86
C SER A 637 -14.30 -18.10 -24.09
N LYS A 638 -13.00 -18.15 -24.38
CA LYS A 638 -11.96 -17.21 -23.96
C LYS A 638 -11.20 -16.73 -25.20
N THR A 639 -11.46 -15.51 -25.64
CA THR A 639 -10.94 -14.94 -26.90
C THR A 639 -10.37 -13.54 -26.68
N GLY A 640 -9.71 -12.97 -27.69
CA GLY A 640 -9.13 -11.63 -27.63
C GLY A 640 -8.07 -11.51 -26.54
N MET A 641 -8.02 -10.38 -25.82
CA MET A 641 -7.00 -10.15 -24.79
C MET A 641 -7.12 -11.08 -23.57
N ALA A 642 -8.30 -11.65 -23.31
CA ALA A 642 -8.51 -12.58 -22.20
C ALA A 642 -7.64 -13.85 -22.30
N ARG A 643 -7.17 -14.21 -23.50
CA ARG A 643 -6.27 -15.37 -23.71
C ARG A 643 -4.89 -15.21 -23.07
N PHE A 644 -4.49 -13.99 -22.71
CA PHE A 644 -3.26 -13.66 -21.99
C PHE A 644 -3.41 -13.78 -20.46
N LEU A 645 -4.56 -14.26 -19.98
CA LEU A 645 -4.74 -14.66 -18.60
C LEU A 645 -4.24 -16.08 -18.37
N GLY A 646 -3.40 -16.25 -17.35
CA GLY A 646 -2.96 -17.56 -16.89
C GLY A 646 -4.12 -18.36 -16.31
N HIS A 647 -3.99 -19.70 -16.30
CA HIS A 647 -5.04 -20.58 -15.80
C HIS A 647 -5.44 -20.29 -14.34
N ARG A 648 -4.48 -19.94 -13.48
CA ARG A 648 -4.75 -19.59 -12.07
C ARG A 648 -5.55 -18.30 -11.93
N ASP A 649 -5.26 -17.30 -12.75
CA ASP A 649 -5.95 -16.01 -12.73
C ASP A 649 -7.38 -16.17 -13.29
N MET A 650 -7.51 -16.91 -14.39
CA MET A 650 -8.80 -17.29 -14.97
C MET A 650 -9.69 -18.03 -13.95
N ASN A 651 -9.13 -18.99 -13.21
CA ASN A 651 -9.88 -19.74 -12.20
C ASN A 651 -10.46 -18.79 -11.13
N ARG A 652 -9.67 -17.86 -10.60
CA ARG A 652 -10.17 -16.85 -9.64
C ARG A 652 -11.24 -15.96 -10.24
N LEU A 653 -11.02 -15.47 -11.45
CA LEU A 653 -11.97 -14.63 -12.17
C LEU A 653 -13.33 -15.34 -12.30
N LEU A 654 -13.34 -16.63 -12.66
CA LEU A 654 -14.57 -17.44 -12.74
C LEU A 654 -15.23 -17.64 -11.37
N GLN A 655 -14.46 -17.88 -10.29
CA GLN A 655 -15.02 -17.96 -8.94
C GLN A 655 -15.67 -16.65 -8.51
N ARG A 656 -15.03 -15.51 -8.82
CA ARG A 656 -15.62 -14.19 -8.54
C ARG A 656 -16.87 -13.95 -9.39
N ALA A 657 -16.89 -14.39 -10.65
CA ALA A 657 -18.07 -14.30 -11.51
C ALA A 657 -19.25 -15.10 -10.94
N LEU A 658 -19.03 -16.33 -10.47
CA LEU A 658 -20.07 -17.12 -9.78
C LEU A 658 -20.61 -16.39 -8.54
N ARG A 659 -19.73 -15.79 -7.73
CA ARG A 659 -20.13 -14.99 -6.55
C ARG A 659 -20.91 -13.73 -6.93
N ARG A 660 -20.47 -12.97 -7.93
CA ARG A 660 -21.15 -11.75 -8.42
C ARG A 660 -22.51 -12.06 -9.03
N ALA A 661 -22.65 -13.19 -9.70
CA ALA A 661 -23.92 -13.69 -10.23
C ALA A 661 -24.83 -14.32 -9.15
N ASP A 662 -24.42 -14.26 -7.87
CA ASP A 662 -25.11 -14.86 -6.71
C ASP A 662 -25.47 -16.34 -6.92
N ILE A 663 -24.55 -17.11 -7.53
CA ILE A 663 -24.71 -18.55 -7.76
C ILE A 663 -24.11 -19.31 -6.56
N PRO A 664 -24.94 -19.90 -5.66
CA PRO A 664 -24.46 -20.65 -4.52
C PRO A 664 -23.69 -21.88 -5.01
N SER A 665 -22.44 -21.99 -4.60
CA SER A 665 -21.54 -23.08 -4.99
C SER A 665 -21.14 -23.90 -3.76
N SER A 666 -20.93 -25.21 -3.94
CA SER A 666 -20.45 -26.10 -2.89
C SER A 666 -18.97 -25.84 -2.57
N PHE A 667 -18.58 -26.13 -1.33
CA PHE A 667 -17.20 -25.95 -0.85
C PHE A 667 -16.63 -27.25 -0.28
N SER A 668 -15.31 -27.43 -0.38
CA SER A 668 -14.61 -28.55 0.23
C SER A 668 -14.70 -28.53 1.76
N GLN A 669 -14.69 -29.72 2.37
CA GLN A 669 -14.60 -29.86 3.82
C GLN A 669 -13.18 -29.56 4.33
N GLY A 670 -13.06 -29.03 5.56
CA GLY A 670 -11.79 -28.78 6.25
C GLY A 670 -11.54 -27.32 6.64
N PHE A 671 -10.34 -27.04 7.16
CA PHE A 671 -9.98 -25.73 7.75
C PHE A 671 -9.91 -24.57 6.75
N HIS A 672 -9.84 -24.86 5.45
CA HIS A 672 -9.81 -23.88 4.37
C HIS A 672 -10.73 -24.34 3.24
N PRO A 673 -12.05 -24.12 3.37
CA PRO A 673 -13.02 -24.50 2.36
C PRO A 673 -12.72 -23.81 1.03
N LYS A 674 -12.59 -24.58 -0.04
CA LYS A 674 -12.41 -24.06 -1.41
C LYS A 674 -13.65 -24.34 -2.22
N MET A 675 -14.04 -23.41 -3.06
CA MET A 675 -15.13 -23.62 -4.02
C MET A 675 -14.81 -24.88 -4.85
N LEU A 676 -15.75 -25.81 -4.91
CA LEU A 676 -15.59 -27.06 -5.65
C LEU A 676 -15.75 -26.78 -7.15
N MET A 677 -14.62 -26.49 -7.79
CA MET A 677 -14.54 -26.23 -9.23
C MET A 677 -13.44 -27.09 -9.87
N THR A 678 -13.77 -27.76 -10.97
CA THR A 678 -12.88 -28.65 -11.72
C THR A 678 -12.70 -28.16 -13.15
N HIS A 679 -11.50 -28.29 -13.70
CA HIS A 679 -11.16 -27.86 -15.06
C HIS A 679 -10.53 -29.01 -15.86
N PRO A 680 -10.76 -29.09 -17.18
CA PRO A 680 -9.92 -29.90 -18.07
C PRO A 680 -8.50 -29.31 -18.15
N PRO A 681 -7.55 -30.00 -18.80
CA PRO A 681 -6.21 -29.46 -19.03
C PRO A 681 -6.26 -28.08 -19.68
N ALA A 682 -5.53 -27.13 -19.10
CA ALA A 682 -5.54 -25.74 -19.55
C ALA A 682 -4.86 -25.57 -20.92
N LEU A 683 -5.42 -24.71 -21.77
CA LEU A 683 -4.75 -24.27 -23.00
C LEU A 683 -3.47 -23.49 -22.67
N PRO A 684 -2.43 -23.58 -23.52
CA PRO A 684 -1.26 -22.71 -23.44
C PRO A 684 -1.63 -21.22 -23.39
N LEU A 685 -0.84 -20.44 -22.64
CA LEU A 685 -1.01 -18.98 -22.54
C LEU A 685 -0.92 -18.34 -23.93
N GLY A 686 -1.87 -17.47 -24.25
CA GLY A 686 -1.95 -16.84 -25.58
C GLY A 686 -2.87 -17.55 -26.57
N MET A 687 -3.37 -18.76 -26.27
CA MET A 687 -4.33 -19.46 -27.12
C MET A 687 -5.79 -19.12 -26.79
N GLU A 688 -6.59 -18.95 -27.84
CA GLU A 688 -8.04 -18.79 -27.71
C GLU A 688 -8.74 -20.14 -27.54
N GLY A 689 -9.66 -20.20 -26.58
CA GLY A 689 -10.56 -21.33 -26.39
C GLY A 689 -11.95 -20.95 -26.89
N LYS A 690 -12.49 -21.65 -27.88
CA LYS A 690 -13.85 -21.35 -28.40
C LYS A 690 -14.94 -22.08 -27.62
N ARG A 691 -14.61 -23.21 -26.98
CA ARG A 691 -15.53 -24.07 -26.23
C ARG A 691 -14.75 -24.77 -25.10
N ASP A 692 -14.12 -23.97 -24.25
CA ASP A 692 -13.50 -24.47 -23.03
C ASP A 692 -14.59 -24.86 -22.01
N LEU A 693 -14.20 -25.64 -21.01
CA LEU A 693 -15.12 -26.23 -20.05
C LEU A 693 -14.64 -25.96 -18.62
N PHE A 694 -15.58 -25.77 -17.69
CA PHE A 694 -15.32 -26.00 -16.27
C PHE A 694 -16.56 -26.61 -15.61
N GLU A 695 -16.36 -27.35 -14.53
CA GLU A 695 -17.43 -27.88 -13.69
C GLU A 695 -17.45 -27.11 -12.37
N PHE A 696 -18.62 -26.67 -11.92
CA PHE A 696 -18.84 -26.28 -10.52
C PHE A 696 -19.94 -27.15 -9.89
N ARG A 697 -19.97 -27.20 -8.56
CA ARG A 697 -20.95 -27.98 -7.80
C ARG A 697 -21.86 -27.08 -7.00
N SER A 698 -23.11 -27.49 -6.81
CA SER A 698 -24.08 -26.76 -6.00
C SER A 698 -25.12 -27.70 -5.39
N GLU A 699 -25.66 -27.31 -4.23
CA GLU A 699 -26.81 -27.97 -3.59
C GLU A 699 -28.16 -27.37 -4.06
N TYR A 700 -28.15 -26.60 -5.15
CA TYR A 700 -29.32 -25.89 -5.67
C TYR A 700 -29.57 -26.22 -7.14
N LEU A 701 -30.86 -26.19 -7.51
CA LEU A 701 -31.35 -26.20 -8.89
C LEU A 701 -31.55 -24.78 -9.39
N PHE A 702 -31.11 -24.54 -10.63
CA PHE A 702 -31.14 -23.24 -11.28
C PHE A 702 -31.92 -23.26 -12.59
N ASP A 703 -32.52 -22.12 -12.94
CA ASP A 703 -32.90 -21.84 -14.32
C ASP A 703 -31.65 -21.57 -15.16
N LEU A 704 -31.39 -22.44 -16.15
CA LEU A 704 -30.12 -22.47 -16.88
C LEU A 704 -29.88 -21.23 -17.73
N ASP A 705 -30.93 -20.65 -18.31
CA ASP A 705 -30.83 -19.42 -19.08
C ASP A 705 -30.52 -18.23 -18.15
N SER A 706 -31.22 -18.12 -17.01
CA SER A 706 -30.95 -17.07 -16.02
C SER A 706 -29.52 -17.10 -15.48
N ILE A 707 -28.95 -18.27 -15.15
CA ILE A 707 -27.56 -18.32 -14.66
C ILE A 707 -26.53 -18.08 -15.77
N ARG A 708 -26.82 -18.50 -17.00
CA ARG A 708 -25.96 -18.20 -18.17
C ARG A 708 -25.90 -16.69 -18.38
N ASP A 709 -27.05 -16.04 -18.40
CA ASP A 709 -27.16 -14.61 -18.67
C ASP A 709 -26.59 -13.80 -17.50
N GLY A 710 -26.82 -14.24 -16.26
CA GLY A 710 -26.20 -13.67 -15.06
C GLY A 710 -24.68 -13.76 -15.06
N LEU A 711 -24.11 -14.91 -15.45
CA LEU A 711 -22.65 -15.04 -15.61
C LEU A 711 -22.11 -14.14 -16.73
N ASN A 712 -22.77 -14.11 -17.88
CA ASN A 712 -22.35 -13.26 -19.00
C ASN A 712 -22.42 -11.76 -18.66
N ALA A 713 -23.33 -11.33 -17.79
CA ALA A 713 -23.42 -9.95 -17.33
C ALA A 713 -22.24 -9.52 -16.44
N VAL A 714 -21.57 -10.47 -15.78
CA VAL A 714 -20.51 -10.18 -14.79
C VAL A 714 -19.12 -10.65 -15.23
N LEU A 715 -19.00 -11.30 -16.39
CA LEU A 715 -17.72 -11.71 -16.96
C LEU A 715 -17.07 -10.56 -17.72
N PRO A 716 -15.73 -10.42 -17.66
CA PRO A 716 -15.03 -9.39 -18.41
C PRO A 716 -14.99 -9.71 -19.91
N ASN A 717 -14.71 -8.68 -20.72
CA ASN A 717 -14.59 -8.79 -22.17
C ASN A 717 -13.64 -9.93 -22.59
N GLY A 718 -14.05 -10.68 -23.61
CA GLY A 718 -13.32 -11.84 -24.11
C GLY A 718 -13.72 -13.16 -23.45
N PHE A 719 -14.57 -13.14 -22.41
CA PHE A 719 -15.27 -14.32 -21.91
C PHE A 719 -16.73 -14.33 -22.34
N GLN A 720 -17.25 -15.52 -22.67
CA GLN A 720 -18.67 -15.72 -22.91
C GLN A 720 -19.07 -17.14 -22.51
N VAL A 721 -20.06 -17.29 -21.65
CA VAL A 721 -20.71 -18.58 -21.37
C VAL A 721 -21.67 -18.89 -22.52
N ILE A 722 -21.43 -20.04 -23.15
CA ILE A 722 -22.16 -20.55 -24.32
C ILE A 722 -23.29 -21.48 -23.87
N GLY A 723 -23.05 -22.29 -22.85
CA GLY A 723 -24.04 -23.25 -22.35
C GLY A 723 -23.70 -23.75 -20.96
N ILE A 724 -24.73 -24.19 -20.24
CA ILE A 724 -24.60 -24.79 -18.91
C ILE A 724 -25.45 -26.06 -18.89
N HIS A 725 -24.87 -27.17 -18.45
CA HIS A 725 -25.52 -28.47 -18.45
C HIS A 725 -25.43 -29.10 -17.05
N PRO A 726 -26.57 -29.33 -16.36
CA PRO A 726 -26.56 -30.08 -15.11
C PRO A 726 -26.37 -31.57 -15.40
N TYR A 727 -25.63 -32.26 -14.55
CA TYR A 727 -25.55 -33.72 -14.58
C TYR A 727 -25.36 -34.28 -13.17
N SER A 728 -25.89 -35.48 -12.97
CA SER A 728 -25.71 -36.27 -11.75
C SER A 728 -24.96 -37.54 -12.12
N LEU A 729 -23.86 -37.82 -11.41
CA LEU A 729 -23.19 -39.12 -11.49
C LEU A 729 -24.01 -40.06 -10.61
N LYS A 730 -24.96 -40.78 -11.21
CA LYS A 730 -25.59 -41.92 -10.57
C LYS A 730 -24.58 -43.02 -10.29
#